data_AF-A0A835A6C4-F1
#
_entry.id   AF-A0A835A6C4-F1
#
_cell.length_a   1.000
_cell.length_b   1.000
_cell.length_c   1.000
_cell.angle_alpha   90.00
_cell.angle_beta   90.00
_cell.angle_gamma   90.00
#
_symmetry.space_group_name_H-M   'P 1'
#
loop_
_entity.id
_entity.type
_entity.pdbx_description
1 polymer ?
#
loop_
_entity_poly.entity_id
_entity_poly.type
_entity_poly.pdbx_seq_one_letter_code
_entity_poly.pdbx_strand_id
1 'polypeptide(L)'
;MEWLEKNLQDNFDLPPKHPSDEALRRWRSAVSFVKNRRRRFRMVADLNSRSQNERKRRSLQENFRNLRVAFFVHQAAATLIDGAKNKEYQVTEDIRNAGFSINPDELASITSKHDVKALRMHGEVDGISKKIRSTFDRGISVSDLETRQGIYGVNRYTEKPARSFWMFVWDALQDMTLIILMVCALISAVVGLASEGFPKGMYDGLGIILSILLVVMVTAISDYRQSLQFKELDNEKKKIFIHVTRDGSRQKISIYDLVVGDIVHLSIGDQVPADGLYIHGYSLLIDESSLTGESDPVYISQDKPFILAGTKVQDGSAKMMVTAVGMRTEWGRLMSTLSEGGEDETPLQVKLNGVATIIGKIGLLFATLTFVVLMVRFLIEKGLTVGLSKWYSTDALTIVNYFATAVTIIVVAVPEGLPLAVTLSLAFAMKKLMNDKALVRHLSACETMGSAGTICTDKTGTLTTNHMVVDKIWISEVSKSVIGNNTLQDLNSVISSTTLGLLLQGIFENTSAEVVKEKDDTETVLGTPTERAILEFGLKLQGGHNGEDMTCTKVKVEPFNSVKKKMAVLVSLPNGTHRWFSKGASEIIVQMCDRMVDADGNSVPLSEAQRKNILDIIHSFASDALRTLCLAYKEVDDFNENSDSPTDGFTLISIFGIKDPVRPGVKDAVKACMSAGIIVRMVTGDNINTAKAIAKECGILTDDGIAIEGPDFRSKSPEEMRDLIPKIRVMARSLPLDKHTLVTNLRGMFHEVVAVTGDGTNDAPALHEADIGLAMGIAGTEVAKESADVIVLDDNFTTIINVARWGRAVYINIQKFVQFQLTVNIVALVVNFVSACITGSAPLTAVQLLWVNMIMDTLGALALATEPPNDDMMKRPPVRRGENFITKVMWRNIIGQSLYQLVVLGALMFGGEQLLNIKGDDSKSVINTLIFNSFVFCQVFNEINSREMQKINVFRGMFSNWLFIGIIAVTVAFQVVIIEFLGTFASTVPLNWQLWLVSVGLGSISLIVGAILKCIPVKSDENPSSPNGYLPLSSGPDNI
;
A
#
# COMPACT_ATOMS: atom_id res chain seq x y z
N MET A 1 -35.47 -3.59 -3.29
CA MET A 1 -34.34 -4.52 -3.46
C MET A 1 -33.65 -4.24 -4.78
N GLU A 2 -34.19 -4.71 -5.91
CA GLU A 2 -33.61 -4.46 -7.24
C GLU A 2 -33.41 -2.98 -7.58
N TRP A 3 -34.33 -2.09 -7.17
CA TRP A 3 -34.16 -0.64 -7.34
C TRP A 3 -32.96 -0.08 -6.56
N LEU A 4 -32.69 -0.59 -5.36
CA LEU A 4 -31.56 -0.15 -4.51
C LEU A 4 -30.24 -0.53 -5.17
N GLU A 5 -30.18 -1.77 -5.64
CA GLU A 5 -29.00 -2.38 -6.26
C GLU A 5 -28.62 -1.67 -7.55
N LYS A 6 -29.60 -1.46 -8.44
CA LYS A 6 -29.38 -0.72 -9.69
C LYS A 6 -28.90 0.70 -9.43
N ASN A 7 -29.47 1.39 -8.44
CA ASN A 7 -29.08 2.75 -8.09
C ASN A 7 -27.64 2.84 -7.54
N LEU A 8 -27.21 1.83 -6.75
CA LEU A 8 -25.84 1.74 -6.25
C LEU A 8 -24.83 1.46 -7.37
N GLN A 9 -25.11 0.49 -8.25
CA GLN A 9 -24.26 0.17 -9.39
C GLN A 9 -24.15 1.35 -10.36
N ASP A 10 -25.28 2.00 -10.66
CA ASP A 10 -25.29 3.15 -11.54
C ASP A 10 -24.50 4.30 -10.89
N ASN A 11 -24.91 4.79 -9.72
CA ASN A 11 -24.43 6.10 -9.27
C ASN A 11 -23.20 6.07 -8.35
N PHE A 12 -22.77 4.89 -7.88
CA PHE A 12 -21.74 4.76 -6.83
C PHE A 12 -20.66 3.70 -7.15
N ASP A 13 -20.57 3.21 -8.38
CA ASP A 13 -19.44 2.38 -8.81
C ASP A 13 -18.30 3.28 -9.32
N LEU A 14 -17.17 3.28 -8.59
CA LEU A 14 -15.96 4.02 -8.95
C LEU A 14 -14.78 3.07 -9.07
N PRO A 15 -13.93 3.23 -10.09
CA PRO A 15 -12.70 2.46 -10.17
C PRO A 15 -11.78 2.80 -8.99
N PRO A 16 -11.03 1.81 -8.47
CA PRO A 16 -10.17 1.95 -7.28
C PRO A 16 -8.98 2.89 -7.47
N LYS A 17 -8.59 3.16 -8.72
CA LYS A 17 -7.39 3.92 -9.08
C LYS A 17 -7.72 4.85 -10.26
N HIS A 18 -7.40 6.14 -10.10
CA HIS A 18 -7.62 7.21 -11.08
C HIS A 18 -9.03 7.26 -11.68
N PRO A 19 -10.09 7.47 -10.87
CA PRO A 19 -11.43 7.63 -11.40
C PRO A 19 -11.55 8.83 -12.33
N SER A 20 -12.27 8.66 -13.44
CA SER A 20 -12.48 9.74 -14.40
C SER A 20 -13.26 10.89 -13.76
N ASP A 21 -13.00 12.11 -14.22
CA ASP A 21 -13.71 13.32 -13.78
C ASP A 21 -15.22 13.18 -13.91
N GLU A 22 -15.69 12.48 -14.94
CA GLU A 22 -17.12 12.20 -15.16
C GLU A 22 -17.70 11.29 -14.07
N ALA A 23 -16.98 10.23 -13.71
CA ALA A 23 -17.39 9.31 -12.65
C ALA A 23 -17.44 10.03 -11.29
N LEU A 24 -16.44 10.86 -10.97
CA LEU A 24 -16.42 11.68 -9.76
C LEU A 24 -17.56 12.72 -9.72
N ARG A 25 -17.89 13.33 -10.87
CA ARG A 25 -19.02 14.29 -10.97
C ARG A 25 -20.37 13.60 -10.81
N ARG A 26 -20.55 12.42 -11.41
CA ARG A 26 -21.77 11.60 -11.26
C ARG A 26 -22.00 11.22 -9.81
N TRP A 27 -20.94 10.77 -9.14
CA TRP A 27 -20.99 10.50 -7.70
C TRP A 27 -21.37 11.77 -6.92
N ARG A 28 -20.65 12.89 -7.11
CA ARG A 28 -20.95 14.15 -6.41
C ARG A 28 -22.38 14.64 -6.61
N SER A 29 -22.94 14.52 -7.80
CA SER A 29 -24.33 14.94 -8.08
C SER A 29 -25.36 14.07 -7.37
N ALA A 30 -25.11 12.76 -7.25
CA ALA A 30 -25.97 11.82 -6.54
C ALA A 30 -26.03 12.09 -5.02
N VAL A 31 -24.97 12.68 -4.45
CA VAL A 31 -24.88 13.04 -3.02
C VAL A 31 -25.36 14.48 -2.72
N SER A 32 -25.82 15.24 -3.73
CA SER A 32 -26.17 16.67 -3.62
C SER A 32 -27.24 17.03 -2.56
N PHE A 33 -28.08 16.07 -2.15
CA PHE A 33 -29.18 16.32 -1.20
C PHE A 33 -28.76 16.39 0.27
N VAL A 34 -27.50 16.05 0.62
CA VAL A 34 -27.02 16.09 2.02
C VAL A 34 -25.89 17.10 2.16
N LYS A 35 -26.23 18.28 2.69
CA LYS A 35 -25.43 19.52 2.62
C LYS A 35 -24.17 19.56 3.50
N ASN A 36 -23.86 18.53 4.28
CA ASN A 36 -22.70 18.59 5.18
C ASN A 36 -21.39 18.22 4.45
N ARG A 37 -20.86 19.19 3.70
CA ARG A 37 -19.63 19.04 2.90
C ARG A 37 -18.38 18.76 3.75
N ARG A 38 -18.34 19.14 5.03
CA ARG A 38 -17.10 19.07 5.83
C ARG A 38 -16.83 17.69 6.45
N ARG A 39 -17.89 16.97 6.87
CA ARG A 39 -17.75 15.65 7.50
C ARG A 39 -17.73 14.49 6.49
N ARG A 40 -18.49 14.62 5.38
CA ARG A 40 -18.60 13.59 4.33
C ARG A 40 -17.51 13.66 3.25
N PHE A 41 -16.81 14.79 3.10
CA PHE A 41 -15.69 14.97 2.16
C PHE A 41 -14.34 15.11 2.88
N ARG A 42 -14.17 14.40 4.01
CA ARG A 42 -12.98 14.44 4.88
C ARG A 42 -11.67 14.14 4.11
N MET A 43 -11.78 13.39 3.01
CA MET A 43 -10.69 12.84 2.20
C MET A 43 -11.05 12.93 0.70
N VAL A 44 -11.52 14.08 0.21
CA VAL A 44 -11.70 14.24 -1.24
C VAL A 44 -10.97 15.50 -1.67
N ALA A 45 -9.98 15.34 -2.56
CA ALA A 45 -9.41 16.46 -3.29
C ALA A 45 -10.55 17.28 -3.91
N ASP A 46 -10.72 18.53 -3.51
CA ASP A 46 -11.70 19.42 -4.12
C ASP A 46 -11.40 19.47 -5.63
N LEU A 47 -12.28 18.97 -6.50
CA LEU A 47 -12.07 18.99 -7.96
C LEU A 47 -11.71 20.39 -8.49
N ASN A 48 -12.20 21.45 -7.83
CA ASN A 48 -11.77 22.81 -8.14
C ASN A 48 -10.33 23.06 -7.71
N SER A 49 -9.92 22.62 -6.52
CA SER A 49 -8.52 22.65 -6.08
C SER A 49 -7.62 21.74 -6.94
N ARG A 50 -8.08 20.56 -7.37
CA ARG A 50 -7.36 19.63 -8.23
C ARG A 50 -7.17 20.20 -9.64
N SER A 51 -8.24 20.73 -10.24
CA SER A 51 -8.14 21.44 -11.53
C SER A 51 -7.36 22.74 -11.42
N GLN A 52 -7.41 23.46 -10.29
CA GLN A 52 -6.55 24.61 -10.02
C GLN A 52 -5.09 24.20 -9.84
N ASN A 53 -4.80 23.09 -9.17
CA ASN A 53 -3.45 22.56 -8.97
C ASN A 53 -2.89 22.00 -10.27
N GLU A 54 -3.70 21.32 -11.09
CA GLU A 54 -3.34 20.93 -12.44
C GLU A 54 -3.15 22.12 -13.37
N ARG A 55 -4.00 23.16 -13.26
CA ARG A 55 -3.81 24.41 -14.00
C ARG A 55 -2.56 25.15 -13.54
N LYS A 56 -2.26 25.17 -12.22
CA LYS A 56 -1.01 25.70 -11.67
C LYS A 56 0.17 24.89 -12.15
N ARG A 57 0.08 23.56 -12.16
CA ARG A 57 1.11 22.63 -12.68
C ARG A 57 1.33 22.88 -14.16
N ARG A 58 0.28 22.95 -14.96
CA ARG A 58 0.33 23.28 -16.39
C ARG A 58 0.84 24.70 -16.64
N SER A 59 0.44 25.69 -15.85
CA SER A 59 0.94 27.06 -15.99
C SER A 59 2.39 27.19 -15.56
N LEU A 60 2.83 26.43 -14.55
CA LEU A 60 4.23 26.33 -14.15
C LEU A 60 5.03 25.61 -15.24
N GLN A 61 4.52 24.50 -15.78
CA GLN A 61 5.11 23.75 -16.90
C GLN A 61 5.19 24.58 -18.19
N GLU A 62 4.15 25.36 -18.51
CA GLU A 62 4.13 26.32 -19.62
C GLU A 62 5.07 27.49 -19.34
N ASN A 63 5.16 27.97 -18.10
CA ASN A 63 6.16 28.94 -17.70
C ASN A 63 7.58 28.37 -17.83
N PHE A 64 7.82 27.09 -17.55
CA PHE A 64 9.10 26.39 -17.77
C PHE A 64 9.41 26.22 -19.27
N ARG A 65 8.41 25.88 -20.10
CA ARG A 65 8.53 25.76 -21.56
C ARG A 65 8.78 27.11 -22.24
N ASN A 66 8.03 28.13 -21.84
CA ASN A 66 8.25 29.51 -22.25
C ASN A 66 9.56 30.05 -21.67
N LEU A 67 9.97 29.57 -20.48
CA LEU A 67 11.30 29.82 -19.97
C LEU A 67 12.35 29.18 -20.85
N ARG A 68 12.22 28.03 -21.51
CA ARG A 68 13.29 27.52 -22.39
C ARG A 68 13.53 28.41 -23.62
N VAL A 69 12.47 28.87 -24.26
CA VAL A 69 12.56 29.78 -25.43
C VAL A 69 12.96 31.19 -24.99
N ALA A 70 12.36 31.69 -23.91
CA ALA A 70 12.81 32.91 -23.28
C ALA A 70 14.20 32.75 -22.67
N PHE A 71 14.69 31.58 -22.27
CA PHE A 71 16.01 31.34 -21.68
C PHE A 71 17.06 31.31 -22.75
N PHE A 72 16.83 30.75 -23.94
CA PHE A 72 17.77 30.95 -25.05
C PHE A 72 17.80 32.41 -25.52
N VAL A 73 16.65 33.09 -25.58
CA VAL A 73 16.55 34.50 -25.99
C VAL A 73 17.07 35.47 -24.90
N HIS A 74 16.88 35.13 -23.63
CA HIS A 74 17.27 35.90 -22.44
C HIS A 74 18.65 35.48 -21.94
N GLN A 75 19.21 34.32 -22.32
CA GLN A 75 20.63 33.98 -22.18
C GLN A 75 21.44 34.73 -23.22
N ALA A 76 20.91 34.90 -24.44
CA ALA A 76 21.47 35.79 -25.46
C ALA A 76 21.31 37.29 -25.10
N ALA A 77 20.21 37.68 -24.44
CA ALA A 77 20.01 39.06 -23.97
C ALA A 77 20.64 39.36 -22.60
N ALA A 78 20.77 38.39 -21.69
CA ALA A 78 21.43 38.54 -20.38
C ALA A 78 22.95 38.43 -20.50
N THR A 79 23.53 37.70 -21.47
CA THR A 79 24.96 37.93 -21.77
C THR A 79 25.24 39.36 -22.24
N LEU A 80 24.23 40.07 -22.73
CA LEU A 80 24.28 41.48 -23.14
C LEU A 80 23.88 42.48 -22.02
N ILE A 81 23.05 42.07 -21.04
CA ILE A 81 22.51 42.94 -19.97
C ILE A 81 23.10 42.65 -18.58
N ASP A 82 23.53 41.41 -18.29
CA ASP A 82 24.02 40.93 -16.99
C ASP A 82 25.49 41.29 -16.72
N GLY A 83 26.08 42.13 -17.58
CA GLY A 83 27.23 42.95 -17.21
C GLY A 83 26.90 44.01 -16.14
N ALA A 84 25.66 44.11 -15.64
CA ALA A 84 25.22 45.26 -14.83
C ALA A 84 24.54 44.97 -13.47
N LYS A 85 24.25 43.72 -13.05
CA LYS A 85 23.68 43.47 -11.68
C LYS A 85 24.13 42.14 -11.04
N ASN A 86 25.37 42.11 -10.55
CA ASN A 86 25.81 41.11 -9.56
C ASN A 86 25.00 41.28 -8.26
N LYS A 87 24.14 40.32 -7.91
CA LYS A 87 23.79 40.10 -6.50
C LYS A 87 25.00 39.44 -5.86
N GLU A 88 25.86 40.22 -5.20
CA GLU A 88 26.96 39.67 -4.43
C GLU A 88 26.40 38.89 -3.22
N TYR A 89 26.47 37.56 -3.27
CA TYR A 89 26.22 36.73 -2.10
C TYR A 89 27.41 36.89 -1.15
N GLN A 90 27.26 37.72 -0.11
CA GLN A 90 28.29 37.85 0.92
C GLN A 90 28.28 36.61 1.83
N VAL A 91 29.46 36.09 2.13
CA VAL A 91 29.64 34.99 3.09
C VAL A 91 29.53 35.56 4.51
N THR A 92 28.50 35.12 5.25
CA THR A 92 28.23 35.53 6.64
C THR A 92 29.37 35.11 7.58
N GLU A 93 29.60 35.85 8.67
CA GLU A 93 30.66 35.53 9.66
C GLU A 93 30.53 34.10 10.22
N ASP A 94 29.31 33.61 10.45
CA ASP A 94 29.05 32.24 10.93
C ASP A 94 29.59 31.16 9.98
N ILE A 95 29.49 31.41 8.67
CA ILE A 95 29.95 30.49 7.62
C ILE A 95 31.49 30.47 7.58
N ARG A 96 32.12 31.64 7.72
CA ARG A 96 33.58 31.77 7.80
C ARG A 96 34.13 31.14 9.08
N ASN A 97 33.45 31.32 10.21
CA ASN A 97 33.83 30.73 11.50
C ASN A 97 33.76 29.19 11.48
N ALA A 98 32.82 28.62 10.72
CA ALA A 98 32.76 27.18 10.47
C ALA A 98 33.77 26.67 9.42
N GLY A 99 34.53 27.57 8.78
CA GLY A 99 35.55 27.26 7.78
C GLY A 99 35.01 26.99 6.38
N PHE A 100 33.77 27.41 6.08
CA PHE A 100 33.18 27.30 4.75
C PHE A 100 33.37 28.62 3.96
N SER A 101 33.54 28.50 2.63
CA SER A 101 33.88 29.63 1.75
C SER A 101 32.81 29.94 0.69
N ILE A 102 31.60 29.40 0.84
CA ILE A 102 30.49 29.62 -0.10
C ILE A 102 29.15 29.71 0.64
N ASN A 103 28.30 30.63 0.21
CA ASN A 103 26.97 30.81 0.78
C ASN A 103 26.05 29.64 0.36
N PRO A 104 25.22 29.08 1.27
CA PRO A 104 24.26 28.03 0.94
C PRO A 104 23.31 28.36 -0.22
N ASP A 105 22.82 29.60 -0.29
CA ASP A 105 21.84 30.00 -1.32
C ASP A 105 22.52 30.19 -2.68
N GLU A 106 23.77 30.66 -2.67
CA GLU A 106 24.62 30.73 -3.87
C GLU A 106 24.89 29.32 -4.40
N LEU A 107 25.34 28.41 -3.53
CA LEU A 107 25.63 27.01 -3.86
C LEU A 107 24.40 26.28 -4.42
N ALA A 108 23.23 26.45 -3.79
CA ALA A 108 21.97 25.90 -4.29
C ALA A 108 21.60 26.46 -5.67
N SER A 109 21.82 27.77 -5.89
CA SER A 109 21.49 28.42 -7.16
C SER A 109 22.36 27.97 -8.33
N ILE A 110 23.62 27.60 -8.10
CA ILE A 110 24.53 27.07 -9.11
C ILE A 110 23.97 25.77 -9.69
N THR A 111 23.53 24.87 -8.82
CA THR A 111 22.99 23.56 -9.23
C THR A 111 21.59 23.70 -9.82
N SER A 112 20.68 24.43 -9.18
CA SER A 112 19.29 24.53 -9.66
C SER A 112 19.17 25.22 -11.03
N LYS A 113 19.97 26.25 -11.28
CA LYS A 113 19.96 27.00 -12.56
C LYS A 113 20.87 26.40 -13.64
N HIS A 114 21.58 25.31 -13.35
CA HIS A 114 22.59 24.75 -14.25
C HIS A 114 23.63 25.81 -14.68
N ASP A 115 24.09 26.64 -13.73
CA ASP A 115 24.96 27.78 -14.02
C ASP A 115 26.43 27.34 -14.20
N VAL A 116 26.76 26.94 -15.42
CA VAL A 116 28.12 26.55 -15.81
C VAL A 116 29.13 27.69 -15.62
N LYS A 117 28.71 28.96 -15.76
CA LYS A 117 29.62 30.10 -15.62
C LYS A 117 30.01 30.29 -14.15
N ALA A 118 29.02 30.29 -13.26
CA ALA A 118 29.27 30.37 -11.82
C ALA A 118 30.09 29.16 -11.33
N LEU A 119 29.82 27.95 -11.82
CA LEU A 119 30.61 26.76 -11.52
C LEU A 119 32.09 26.96 -11.91
N ARG A 120 32.37 27.49 -13.11
CA ARG A 120 33.75 27.79 -13.54
C ARG A 120 34.42 28.88 -12.71
N MET A 121 33.70 29.96 -12.35
CA MET A 121 34.25 31.01 -11.47
C MET A 121 34.67 30.45 -10.10
N HIS A 122 34.02 29.39 -9.62
CA HIS A 122 34.33 28.78 -8.34
C HIS A 122 35.39 27.68 -8.41
N GLY A 123 36.00 27.45 -9.58
CA GLY A 123 37.04 26.43 -9.79
C GLY A 123 36.48 25.05 -10.13
N GLU A 124 35.33 25.00 -10.82
CA GLU A 124 34.62 23.77 -11.21
C GLU A 124 34.22 22.91 -9.98
N VAL A 125 34.01 21.60 -10.18
CA VAL A 125 33.57 20.69 -9.10
C VAL A 125 34.64 20.59 -7.99
N ASP A 126 35.92 20.60 -8.36
CA ASP A 126 37.06 20.58 -7.43
C ASP A 126 37.11 21.82 -6.52
N GLY A 127 36.87 22.99 -7.11
CA GLY A 127 36.86 24.25 -6.38
C GLY A 127 35.68 24.34 -5.40
N ILE A 128 34.50 23.86 -5.79
CA ILE A 128 33.36 23.75 -4.87
C ILE A 128 33.66 22.77 -3.74
N SER A 129 34.22 21.60 -4.04
CA SER A 129 34.59 20.57 -3.07
C SER A 129 35.51 21.13 -1.96
N LYS A 130 36.51 21.93 -2.35
CA LYS A 130 37.40 22.65 -1.41
C LYS A 130 36.66 23.70 -0.58
N LYS A 131 35.74 24.47 -1.19
CA LYS A 131 34.96 25.51 -0.48
C LYS A 131 34.00 24.95 0.56
N ILE A 132 33.51 23.73 0.37
CA ILE A 132 32.62 23.01 1.30
C ILE A 132 33.33 21.96 2.17
N ARG A 133 34.67 21.95 2.15
CA ARG A 133 35.52 21.02 2.93
C ARG A 133 35.11 19.56 2.77
N SER A 134 34.88 19.13 1.53
CA SER A 134 34.67 17.71 1.20
C SER A 134 35.81 17.21 0.31
N THR A 135 36.04 15.90 0.30
CA THR A 135 37.00 15.24 -0.60
C THR A 135 36.30 14.09 -1.30
N PHE A 136 36.65 13.82 -2.56
CA PHE A 136 35.91 12.80 -3.32
C PHE A 136 36.11 11.37 -2.80
N ASP A 137 37.28 11.07 -2.22
CA ASP A 137 37.61 9.73 -1.72
C ASP A 137 37.15 9.52 -0.27
N ARG A 138 37.30 10.54 0.60
CA ARG A 138 36.93 10.43 2.02
C ARG A 138 35.54 10.97 2.34
N GLY A 139 34.97 11.82 1.50
CA GLY A 139 33.73 12.53 1.78
C GLY A 139 33.90 13.54 2.91
N ILE A 140 32.86 13.66 3.74
CA ILE A 140 32.85 14.53 4.93
C ILE A 140 33.27 13.76 6.19
N SER A 141 33.58 14.50 7.25
CA SER A 141 33.83 13.91 8.58
C SER A 141 32.59 13.95 9.46
N VAL A 142 32.32 12.85 10.18
CA VAL A 142 31.12 12.70 11.03
C VAL A 142 31.04 13.76 12.14
N SER A 143 32.17 14.31 12.61
CA SER A 143 32.17 15.38 13.62
C SER A 143 31.63 16.72 13.12
N ASP A 144 31.51 16.92 11.80
CA ASP A 144 31.09 18.19 11.18
C ASP A 144 29.59 18.23 10.86
N LEU A 145 28.83 17.19 11.21
CA LEU A 145 27.43 17.03 10.82
C LEU A 145 26.51 18.11 11.40
N GLU A 146 26.58 18.36 12.71
CA GLU A 146 25.72 19.35 13.38
C GLU A 146 25.98 20.77 12.84
N THR A 147 27.25 21.11 12.63
CA THR A 147 27.67 22.40 12.06
C THR A 147 27.11 22.60 10.65
N ARG A 148 27.19 21.57 9.79
CA ARG A 148 26.61 21.60 8.43
C ARG A 148 25.11 21.72 8.45
N GLN A 149 24.43 20.99 9.34
CA GLN A 149 22.97 21.08 9.49
C GLN A 149 22.52 22.48 9.93
N GLY A 150 23.29 23.13 10.82
CA GLY A 150 23.01 24.51 11.26
C GLY A 150 23.15 25.55 10.13
N ILE A 151 24.13 25.39 9.23
CA ILE A 151 24.43 26.37 8.17
C ILE A 151 23.66 26.06 6.88
N TYR A 152 23.80 24.85 6.35
CA TYR A 152 23.25 24.43 5.07
C TYR A 152 21.82 23.88 5.18
N GLY A 153 21.37 23.55 6.38
CA GLY A 153 20.04 23.02 6.66
C GLY A 153 19.99 21.50 6.70
N VAL A 154 18.79 20.98 6.97
CA VAL A 154 18.50 19.54 7.03
C VAL A 154 17.73 19.10 5.79
N ASN A 155 17.91 17.84 5.37
CA ASN A 155 17.21 17.29 4.21
C ASN A 155 15.74 16.95 4.51
N ARG A 156 14.94 17.94 4.92
CA ARG A 156 13.50 17.81 5.21
C ARG A 156 12.71 18.91 4.53
N TYR A 157 11.52 18.60 4.06
CA TYR A 157 10.57 19.56 3.52
C TYR A 157 9.50 19.91 4.57
N THR A 158 8.87 21.08 4.42
CA THR A 158 7.86 21.57 5.37
C THR A 158 6.58 20.75 5.28
N GLU A 159 6.34 19.90 6.28
CA GLU A 159 5.10 19.15 6.40
C GLU A 159 4.02 19.95 7.14
N LYS A 160 2.74 19.64 6.87
CA LYS A 160 1.62 20.24 7.62
C LYS A 160 1.70 19.81 9.09
N PRO A 161 1.45 20.72 10.05
CA PRO A 161 1.45 20.36 11.46
C PRO A 161 0.36 19.33 11.74
N ALA A 162 0.66 18.38 12.63
CA ALA A 162 -0.32 17.39 13.06
C ALA A 162 -1.52 18.06 13.72
N ARG A 163 -2.72 17.57 13.42
CA ARG A 163 -3.96 18.08 14.04
C ARG A 163 -3.98 17.76 15.53
N SER A 164 -4.42 18.72 16.34
CA SER A 164 -4.60 18.53 17.77
C SER A 164 -5.93 17.85 18.09
N PHE A 165 -6.03 17.23 19.27
CA PHE A 165 -7.27 16.60 19.75
C PHE A 165 -8.47 17.56 19.72
N TRP A 166 -8.28 18.82 20.13
CA TRP A 166 -9.34 19.85 20.14
C TRP A 166 -9.88 20.17 18.75
N MET A 167 -9.06 20.02 17.70
CA MET A 167 -9.54 20.17 16.33
C MET A 167 -10.54 19.08 15.96
N PHE A 168 -10.35 17.84 16.42
CA PHE A 168 -11.30 16.75 16.23
C PHE A 168 -12.61 16.96 17.00
N VAL A 169 -12.54 17.50 18.21
CA VAL A 169 -13.74 17.89 18.98
C VAL A 169 -14.54 18.98 18.25
N TRP A 170 -13.85 20.00 17.76
CA TRP A 170 -14.48 21.09 17.00
C TRP A 170 -15.12 20.60 15.70
N ASP A 171 -14.43 19.70 14.98
CA ASP A 171 -14.94 19.08 13.76
C ASP A 171 -16.19 18.22 14.04
N ALA A 172 -16.19 17.47 15.15
CA ALA A 172 -17.35 16.66 15.56
C ALA A 172 -18.57 17.50 15.92
N LEU A 173 -18.38 18.68 16.54
CA LEU A 173 -19.48 19.61 16.86
C LEU A 173 -20.10 20.29 15.63
N GLN A 174 -19.41 20.33 14.49
CA GLN A 174 -19.91 20.92 13.25
C GLN A 174 -20.91 20.03 12.49
N ASP A 175 -21.33 18.88 13.03
CA ASP A 175 -22.37 18.12 12.35
C ASP A 175 -23.74 18.81 12.41
N MET A 176 -24.38 18.97 11.25
CA MET A 176 -25.71 19.55 11.10
C MET A 176 -26.77 18.79 11.92
N THR A 177 -26.69 17.46 12.02
CA THR A 177 -27.61 16.66 12.85
C THR A 177 -27.48 17.00 14.33
N LEU A 178 -26.24 17.04 14.84
CA LEU A 178 -25.94 17.44 16.21
C LEU A 178 -26.27 18.91 16.47
N ILE A 179 -26.03 19.81 15.52
CA ILE A 179 -26.40 21.23 15.62
C ILE A 179 -27.92 21.38 15.76
N ILE A 180 -28.70 20.68 14.93
CA ILE A 180 -30.17 20.72 15.04
C ILE A 180 -30.61 20.19 16.40
N LEU A 181 -30.00 19.11 16.91
CA LEU A 181 -30.28 18.60 18.26
C LEU A 181 -29.87 19.58 19.36
N MET A 182 -28.74 20.29 19.23
CA MET A 182 -28.33 21.33 20.18
C MET A 182 -29.32 22.49 20.21
N VAL A 183 -29.84 22.90 19.05
CA VAL A 183 -30.90 23.91 18.97
C VAL A 183 -32.20 23.40 19.61
N CYS A 184 -32.58 22.14 19.36
CA CYS A 184 -33.76 21.54 20.00
C CYS A 184 -33.59 21.46 21.53
N ALA A 185 -32.41 21.07 22.00
CA ALA A 185 -32.10 20.99 23.43
C ALA A 185 -32.14 22.37 24.10
N LEU A 186 -31.64 23.41 23.42
CA LEU A 186 -31.70 24.78 23.90
C LEU A 186 -33.14 25.30 23.96
N ILE A 187 -33.95 25.05 22.93
CA ILE A 187 -35.37 25.42 22.92
C ILE A 187 -36.13 24.64 24.01
N SER A 188 -35.89 23.34 24.15
CA SER A 188 -36.48 22.48 25.18
C SER A 188 -36.12 22.97 26.59
N ALA A 189 -34.86 23.34 26.84
CA ALA A 189 -34.42 23.90 28.12
C ALA A 189 -35.09 25.25 28.42
N VAL A 190 -35.19 26.15 27.43
CA VAL A 190 -35.80 27.48 27.61
C VAL A 190 -37.31 27.38 27.86
N VAL A 191 -38.01 26.57 27.06
CA VAL A 191 -39.47 26.38 27.19
C VAL A 191 -39.80 25.59 28.45
N GLY A 192 -39.01 24.56 28.78
CA GLY A 192 -39.15 23.78 30.01
C GLY A 192 -38.93 24.63 31.26
N LEU A 193 -37.90 25.48 31.29
CA LEU A 193 -37.68 26.43 32.37
C LEU A 193 -38.85 27.41 32.55
N ALA A 194 -39.43 27.88 31.44
CA ALA A 194 -40.55 28.82 31.44
C ALA A 194 -41.90 28.18 31.84
N SER A 195 -42.07 26.87 31.64
CA SER A 195 -43.34 26.17 31.87
C SER A 195 -43.37 25.41 33.20
N GLU A 196 -42.30 24.69 33.54
CA GLU A 196 -42.24 23.79 34.71
C GLU A 196 -41.36 24.32 35.85
N GLY A 197 -40.60 25.39 35.61
CA GLY A 197 -39.70 26.01 36.59
C GLY A 197 -38.42 25.22 36.86
N PHE A 198 -37.47 25.86 37.55
CA PHE A 198 -36.21 25.24 37.95
C PHE A 198 -36.39 24.38 39.21
N PRO A 199 -35.85 23.15 39.30
CA PRO A 199 -34.94 22.47 38.36
C PRO A 199 -35.60 21.49 37.37
N LYS A 200 -36.88 21.16 37.54
CA LYS A 200 -37.54 20.05 36.79
C LYS A 200 -37.61 20.28 35.28
N GLY A 201 -37.96 21.50 34.85
CA GLY A 201 -38.07 21.83 33.42
C GLY A 201 -36.75 21.91 32.66
N MET A 202 -35.60 21.79 33.35
CA MET A 202 -34.28 21.84 32.70
C MET A 202 -33.71 20.46 32.39
N TYR A 203 -34.26 19.38 32.98
CA TYR A 203 -33.67 18.05 32.88
C TYR A 203 -33.67 17.48 31.46
N ASP A 204 -34.74 17.68 30.68
CA ASP A 204 -34.84 17.16 29.31
C ASP A 204 -33.79 17.81 28.38
N GLY A 205 -33.69 19.13 28.41
CA GLY A 205 -32.71 19.87 27.60
C GLY A 205 -31.26 19.61 28.05
N LEU A 206 -31.00 19.56 29.37
CA LEU A 206 -29.68 19.25 29.90
C LEU A 206 -29.26 17.80 29.58
N GLY A 207 -30.22 16.87 29.61
CA GLY A 207 -30.02 15.47 29.26
C GLY A 207 -29.50 15.32 27.83
N ILE A 208 -30.17 15.96 26.87
CA ILE A 208 -29.76 15.95 25.46
C ILE A 208 -28.37 16.58 25.28
N ILE A 209 -28.07 17.70 25.94
CA ILE A 209 -26.74 18.35 25.85
C ILE A 209 -25.63 17.42 26.36
N LEU A 210 -25.84 16.77 27.50
CA LEU A 210 -24.84 15.88 28.09
C LEU A 210 -24.65 14.61 27.24
N SER A 211 -25.72 14.08 26.63
CA SER A 211 -25.62 13.01 25.63
C SER A 211 -24.80 13.42 24.40
N ILE A 212 -25.06 14.61 23.85
CA ILE A 212 -24.29 15.12 22.70
C ILE A 212 -22.81 15.25 23.06
N LEU A 213 -22.49 15.79 24.24
CA LEU A 213 -21.11 15.93 24.70
C LEU A 213 -20.42 14.57 24.84
N LEU A 214 -21.11 13.56 25.38
CA LEU A 214 -20.57 12.20 25.50
C LEU A 214 -20.30 11.61 24.10
N VAL A 215 -21.26 11.68 23.18
CA VAL A 215 -21.11 11.19 21.81
C VAL A 215 -19.93 11.88 21.11
N VAL A 216 -19.87 13.21 21.16
CA VAL A 216 -18.78 14.01 20.56
C VAL A 216 -17.42 13.62 21.14
N MET A 217 -17.30 13.42 22.45
CA MET A 217 -16.04 13.01 23.08
C MET A 217 -15.62 11.61 22.65
N VAL A 218 -16.54 10.64 22.63
CA VAL A 218 -16.26 9.28 22.17
C VAL A 218 -15.83 9.28 20.69
N THR A 219 -16.54 10.02 19.84
CA THR A 219 -16.19 10.17 18.42
C THR A 219 -14.82 10.83 18.25
N ALA A 220 -14.53 11.93 18.97
CA ALA A 220 -13.26 12.63 18.86
C ALA A 220 -12.07 11.78 19.34
N ILE A 221 -12.24 11.00 20.41
CA ILE A 221 -11.21 10.07 20.90
C ILE A 221 -10.93 8.98 19.86
N SER A 222 -11.98 8.40 19.27
CA SER A 222 -11.87 7.38 18.23
C SER A 222 -11.10 7.92 17.02
N ASP A 223 -11.52 9.08 16.50
CA ASP A 223 -10.90 9.74 15.34
C ASP A 223 -9.45 10.17 15.62
N TYR A 224 -9.17 10.64 16.83
CA TYR A 224 -7.82 11.03 17.22
C TYR A 224 -6.89 9.81 17.27
N ARG A 225 -7.33 8.69 17.87
CA ARG A 225 -6.56 7.44 17.89
C ARG A 225 -6.29 6.92 16.48
N GLN A 226 -7.26 7.01 15.59
CA GLN A 226 -7.09 6.67 14.18
C GLN A 226 -6.02 7.56 13.51
N SER A 227 -6.04 8.87 13.73
CA SER A 227 -5.04 9.78 13.17
C SER A 227 -3.62 9.48 13.65
N LEU A 228 -3.45 9.05 14.91
CA LEU A 228 -2.16 8.64 15.45
C LEU A 228 -1.62 7.36 14.79
N GLN A 229 -2.50 6.39 14.53
CA GLN A 229 -2.12 5.16 13.81
C GLN A 229 -1.65 5.47 12.38
N PHE A 230 -2.34 6.38 11.68
CA PHE A 230 -1.89 6.82 10.36
C PHE A 230 -0.55 7.54 10.39
N LYS A 231 -0.31 8.37 11.41
CA LYS A 231 0.98 9.05 11.59
C LYS A 231 2.12 8.06 11.84
N GLU A 232 1.89 7.03 12.64
CA GLU A 232 2.87 5.96 12.89
C GLU A 232 3.25 5.25 11.58
N LEU A 233 2.24 4.90 10.76
CA LEU A 233 2.44 4.29 9.44
C LEU A 233 3.18 5.23 8.47
N ASP A 234 2.85 6.52 8.46
CA ASP A 234 3.49 7.51 7.59
C ASP A 234 4.98 7.70 7.95
N ASN A 235 5.32 7.67 9.24
CA ASN A 235 6.72 7.70 9.68
C ASN A 235 7.52 6.47 9.20
N GLU A 236 6.90 5.31 9.11
CA GLU A 236 7.55 4.10 8.57
C GLU A 236 7.74 4.18 7.06
N LYS A 237 6.77 4.73 6.30
CA LYS A 237 6.92 5.01 4.86
C LYS A 237 8.11 5.90 4.53
N LYS A 238 8.49 6.76 5.48
CA LYS A 238 9.58 7.74 5.34
C LYS A 238 10.98 7.16 5.52
N LYS A 239 11.13 5.90 5.95
CA LYS A 239 12.46 5.27 6.16
C LYS A 239 13.13 4.87 4.84
N ILE A 240 13.68 5.85 4.14
CA ILE A 240 14.49 5.64 2.92
C ILE A 240 15.96 5.69 3.30
N PHE A 241 16.74 4.74 2.78
CA PHE A 241 18.18 4.63 3.02
C PHE A 241 18.97 4.85 1.73
N ILE A 242 20.10 5.54 1.84
CA ILE A 242 20.99 5.86 0.74
C ILE A 242 22.43 5.51 1.10
N HIS A 243 23.26 5.25 0.09
CA HIS A 243 24.67 4.96 0.27
C HIS A 243 25.51 6.22 0.08
N VAL A 244 26.29 6.56 1.10
CA VAL A 244 27.21 7.70 1.08
C VAL A 244 28.62 7.29 1.48
N THR A 245 29.63 8.03 1.04
CA THR A 245 30.98 7.95 1.61
C THR A 245 31.17 9.02 2.67
N ARG A 246 31.49 8.62 3.91
CA ARG A 246 32.03 9.53 4.95
C ARG A 246 33.23 8.88 5.64
N ASP A 247 34.20 9.70 6.04
CA ASP A 247 35.48 9.28 6.62
C ASP A 247 36.22 8.16 5.83
N GLY A 248 36.07 8.13 4.48
CA GLY A 248 36.70 7.13 3.62
C GLY A 248 36.01 5.78 3.55
N SER A 249 34.89 5.61 4.26
CA SER A 249 34.10 4.38 4.25
C SER A 249 32.73 4.60 3.59
N ARG A 250 32.29 3.62 2.81
CA ARG A 250 30.93 3.60 2.27
C ARG A 250 29.98 3.14 3.38
N GLN A 251 28.98 3.94 3.69
CA GLN A 251 27.99 3.64 4.72
C GLN A 251 26.55 3.92 4.24
N LYS A 252 25.61 3.18 4.81
CA LYS A 252 24.18 3.35 4.57
C LYS A 252 23.60 4.28 5.63
N ILE A 253 22.95 5.37 5.20
CA ILE A 253 22.34 6.39 6.08
C ILE A 253 20.89 6.65 5.69
N SER A 254 20.11 7.29 6.56
CA SER A 254 18.78 7.77 6.19
C SER A 254 18.88 8.95 5.22
N ILE A 255 17.93 9.06 4.29
CA ILE A 255 17.80 10.22 3.39
C ILE A 255 17.71 11.55 4.15
N TYR A 256 17.14 11.54 5.37
CA TYR A 256 16.98 12.74 6.20
C TYR A 256 18.26 13.19 6.91
N ASP A 257 19.25 12.30 7.02
CA ASP A 257 20.54 12.58 7.64
C ASP A 257 21.59 13.03 6.60
N LEU A 258 21.17 13.19 5.33
CA LEU A 258 21.98 13.69 4.24
C LEU A 258 22.28 15.18 4.43
N VAL A 259 23.55 15.57 4.24
CA VAL A 259 24.00 16.96 4.37
C VAL A 259 24.80 17.40 3.14
N VAL A 260 24.96 18.72 3.00
CA VAL A 260 25.79 19.30 1.93
C VAL A 260 27.24 18.84 2.07
N GLY A 261 27.83 18.41 0.95
CA GLY A 261 29.18 17.85 0.84
C GLY A 261 29.27 16.32 0.93
N ASP A 262 28.19 15.63 1.31
CA ASP A 262 28.16 14.16 1.24
C ASP A 262 28.41 13.66 -0.18
N ILE A 263 29.12 12.53 -0.30
CA ILE A 263 29.36 11.85 -1.58
C ILE A 263 28.37 10.70 -1.70
N VAL A 264 27.33 10.89 -2.51
CA VAL A 264 26.26 9.93 -2.75
C VAL A 264 26.63 9.01 -3.90
N HIS A 265 26.41 7.71 -3.74
CA HIS A 265 26.56 6.73 -4.80
C HIS A 265 25.22 6.47 -5.45
N LEU A 266 25.11 6.78 -6.73
CA LEU A 266 23.92 6.62 -7.55
C LEU A 266 24.10 5.45 -8.50
N SER A 267 23.11 4.56 -8.54
CA SER A 267 23.02 3.43 -9.44
C SER A 267 21.68 3.44 -10.19
N ILE A 268 21.57 2.62 -11.22
CA ILE A 268 20.35 2.46 -12.02
C ILE A 268 19.14 2.21 -11.10
N GLY A 269 18.08 3.01 -11.27
CA GLY A 269 16.83 2.91 -10.52
C GLY A 269 16.79 3.69 -9.20
N ASP A 270 17.91 4.29 -8.77
CA ASP A 270 17.93 5.15 -7.60
C ASP A 270 17.20 6.49 -7.89
N GLN A 271 16.49 6.98 -6.89
CA GLN A 271 16.01 8.36 -6.87
C GLN A 271 17.11 9.26 -6.30
N VAL A 272 17.38 10.37 -6.97
CA VAL A 272 18.38 11.34 -6.50
C VAL A 272 17.86 12.00 -5.21
N PRO A 273 18.59 11.90 -4.08
CA PRO A 273 18.06 12.30 -2.77
C PRO A 273 18.17 13.80 -2.45
N ALA A 274 19.00 14.53 -3.19
CA ALA A 274 19.31 15.95 -2.99
C ALA A 274 19.95 16.53 -4.27
N ASP A 275 19.96 17.85 -4.41
CA ASP A 275 20.62 18.49 -5.55
C ASP A 275 22.14 18.35 -5.38
N GLY A 276 22.85 18.05 -6.48
CA GLY A 276 24.27 17.80 -6.43
C GLY A 276 25.00 17.95 -7.75
N LEU A 277 26.31 17.69 -7.69
CA LEU A 277 27.24 17.74 -8.81
C LEU A 277 27.86 16.37 -9.07
N TYR A 278 27.91 15.97 -10.34
CA TYR A 278 28.58 14.77 -10.83
C TYR A 278 30.10 14.85 -10.61
N ILE A 279 30.68 13.78 -10.06
CA ILE A 279 32.12 13.65 -9.83
C ILE A 279 32.75 12.72 -10.87
N HIS A 280 32.37 11.44 -10.80
CA HIS A 280 32.81 10.41 -11.73
C HIS A 280 31.72 9.33 -11.85
N GLY A 281 31.73 8.57 -12.94
CA GLY A 281 30.69 7.61 -13.26
C GLY A 281 30.85 7.05 -14.67
N TYR A 282 29.91 6.18 -15.04
CA TYR A 282 29.87 5.52 -16.35
C TYR A 282 28.49 5.72 -16.96
N SER A 283 28.46 6.38 -18.13
CA SER A 283 27.28 6.56 -18.98
C SER A 283 25.99 6.92 -18.22
N LEU A 284 26.05 7.94 -17.34
CA LEU A 284 24.91 8.31 -16.50
C LEU A 284 23.81 8.98 -17.31
N LEU A 285 22.63 8.34 -17.33
CA LEU A 285 21.40 8.85 -17.92
C LEU A 285 20.36 9.06 -16.82
N ILE A 286 19.82 10.26 -16.75
CA ILE A 286 18.85 10.67 -15.73
C ILE A 286 17.52 11.03 -16.40
N ASP A 287 16.44 10.48 -15.87
CA ASP A 287 15.07 10.85 -16.19
C ASP A 287 14.64 12.04 -15.33
N GLU A 288 14.48 13.20 -15.97
CA GLU A 288 14.03 14.45 -15.35
C GLU A 288 12.52 14.69 -15.48
N SER A 289 11.75 13.73 -16.01
CA SER A 289 10.31 13.87 -16.30
C SER A 289 9.48 14.31 -15.10
N SER A 290 9.89 13.92 -13.88
CA SER A 290 9.20 14.28 -12.64
C SER A 290 9.30 15.77 -12.30
N LEU A 291 10.33 16.46 -12.78
CA LEU A 291 10.55 17.89 -12.60
C LEU A 291 10.15 18.70 -13.84
N THR A 292 10.58 18.26 -15.02
CA THR A 292 10.45 19.02 -16.27
C THR A 292 9.21 18.64 -17.08
N GLY A 293 8.70 17.41 -16.90
CA GLY A 293 7.63 16.83 -17.71
C GLY A 293 8.10 16.31 -19.08
N GLU A 294 9.39 16.40 -19.40
CA GLU A 294 9.97 15.84 -20.63
C GLU A 294 10.40 14.39 -20.38
N SER A 295 9.98 13.48 -21.26
CA SER A 295 10.26 12.04 -21.10
C SER A 295 11.63 11.61 -21.61
N ASP A 296 12.36 12.50 -22.28
CA ASP A 296 13.66 12.18 -22.86
C ASP A 296 14.75 12.27 -21.77
N PRO A 297 15.53 11.21 -21.53
CA PRO A 297 16.57 11.23 -20.53
C PRO A 297 17.73 12.15 -20.89
N VAL A 298 18.30 12.76 -19.86
CA VAL A 298 19.43 13.67 -19.97
C VAL A 298 20.72 12.93 -19.67
N TYR A 299 21.69 13.04 -20.58
CA TYR A 299 23.03 12.50 -20.37
C TYR A 299 23.87 13.45 -19.50
N ILE A 300 24.40 12.92 -18.41
CA ILE A 300 25.23 13.67 -17.46
C ILE A 300 26.71 13.36 -17.71
N SER A 301 27.51 14.41 -17.79
CA SER A 301 28.95 14.33 -18.02
C SER A 301 29.69 15.38 -17.19
N GLN A 302 31.02 15.37 -17.22
CA GLN A 302 31.83 16.41 -16.57
C GLN A 302 31.54 17.82 -17.12
N ASP A 303 31.14 17.95 -18.39
CA ASP A 303 30.78 19.24 -19.00
C ASP A 303 29.42 19.78 -18.52
N LYS A 304 28.51 18.87 -18.13
CA LYS A 304 27.17 19.18 -17.61
C LYS A 304 26.92 18.38 -16.33
N PRO A 305 27.57 18.74 -15.22
CA PRO A 305 27.62 17.89 -14.04
C PRO A 305 26.41 18.06 -13.11
N PHE A 306 25.29 18.61 -13.56
CA PHE A 306 24.18 18.94 -12.66
C PHE A 306 23.25 17.76 -12.47
N ILE A 307 22.91 17.47 -11.22
CA ILE A 307 21.99 16.39 -10.86
C ILE A 307 20.97 16.98 -9.88
N LEU A 308 19.67 16.86 -10.20
CA LEU A 308 18.59 17.43 -9.39
C LEU A 308 17.90 16.38 -8.53
N ALA A 309 17.50 16.76 -7.31
CA ALA A 309 16.72 15.95 -6.39
C ALA A 309 15.38 15.53 -7.02
N GLY A 310 14.91 14.33 -6.69
CA GLY A 310 13.65 13.80 -7.19
C GLY A 310 13.70 13.25 -8.63
N THR A 311 14.78 13.50 -9.38
CA THR A 311 15.06 12.83 -10.66
C THR A 311 15.47 11.38 -10.44
N LYS A 312 15.42 10.57 -11.51
CA LYS A 312 15.61 9.11 -11.42
C LYS A 312 16.76 8.68 -12.33
N VAL A 313 17.64 7.83 -11.82
CA VAL A 313 18.72 7.26 -12.64
C VAL A 313 18.13 6.19 -13.55
N GLN A 314 18.13 6.43 -14.85
CA GLN A 314 17.59 5.49 -15.83
C GLN A 314 18.65 4.47 -16.28
N ASP A 315 19.90 4.90 -16.46
CA ASP A 315 21.01 4.03 -16.83
C ASP A 315 22.35 4.60 -16.31
N GLY A 316 23.36 3.73 -16.19
CA GLY A 316 24.68 4.07 -15.69
C GLY A 316 24.82 4.12 -14.16
N SER A 317 25.98 4.58 -13.71
CA SER A 317 26.29 4.75 -12.28
C SER A 317 27.19 5.96 -12.07
N ALA A 318 27.08 6.62 -10.92
CA ALA A 318 27.88 7.80 -10.63
C ALA A 318 28.07 8.07 -9.14
N LYS A 319 29.13 8.78 -8.81
CA LYS A 319 29.29 9.48 -7.53
C LYS A 319 28.89 10.93 -7.70
N MET A 320 28.04 11.41 -6.80
CA MET A 320 27.52 12.77 -6.76
C MET A 320 27.93 13.45 -5.45
N MET A 321 28.36 14.70 -5.51
CA MET A 321 28.56 15.55 -4.34
C MET A 321 27.31 16.39 -4.07
N VAL A 322 26.75 16.32 -2.86
CA VAL A 322 25.55 17.08 -2.49
C VAL A 322 25.86 18.57 -2.37
N THR A 323 25.06 19.41 -3.03
CA THR A 323 25.19 20.88 -3.00
C THR A 323 24.06 21.57 -2.26
N ALA A 324 22.83 21.03 -2.29
CA ALA A 324 21.70 21.58 -1.55
C ALA A 324 20.77 20.47 -1.03
N VAL A 325 20.16 20.70 0.13
CA VAL A 325 19.26 19.75 0.80
C VAL A 325 17.95 20.40 1.24
N GLY A 326 16.90 19.60 1.41
CA GLY A 326 15.61 20.04 1.96
C GLY A 326 14.93 21.12 1.11
N MET A 327 14.43 22.16 1.76
CA MET A 327 13.69 23.27 1.12
C MET A 327 14.52 24.10 0.12
N ARG A 328 15.85 23.96 0.10
CA ARG A 328 16.74 24.63 -0.87
C ARG A 328 16.85 23.90 -2.20
N THR A 329 16.39 22.65 -2.28
CA THR A 329 16.33 21.89 -3.53
C THR A 329 15.12 22.28 -4.37
N GLU A 330 15.19 22.13 -5.69
CA GLU A 330 14.02 22.37 -6.56
C GLU A 330 12.86 21.41 -6.23
N TRP A 331 13.20 20.15 -5.91
CA TRP A 331 12.22 19.16 -5.46
C TRP A 331 11.53 19.55 -4.15
N GLY A 332 12.28 20.06 -3.16
CA GLY A 332 11.72 20.49 -1.87
C GLY A 332 10.72 21.65 -2.03
N ARG A 333 11.02 22.59 -2.93
CA ARG A 333 10.11 23.71 -3.26
C ARG A 333 8.84 23.19 -3.94
N LEU A 334 8.99 22.28 -4.91
CA LEU A 334 7.87 21.64 -5.61
C LEU A 334 6.99 20.82 -4.65
N MET A 335 7.60 19.99 -3.79
CA MET A 335 6.88 19.13 -2.85
C MET A 335 6.10 19.91 -1.79
N SER A 336 6.61 21.08 -1.36
CA SER A 336 5.88 21.97 -0.44
C SER A 336 4.56 22.48 -1.01
N THR A 337 4.47 22.65 -2.35
CA THR A 337 3.23 23.05 -3.03
C THR A 337 2.31 21.87 -3.33
N LEU A 338 2.86 20.67 -3.54
CA LEU A 338 2.08 19.46 -3.82
C LEU A 338 1.50 18.78 -2.57
N SER A 339 2.10 18.98 -1.40
CA SER A 339 1.61 18.49 -0.11
C SER A 339 0.25 19.11 0.32
N GLU A 340 -0.36 19.93 -0.55
CA GLU A 340 -1.71 20.44 -0.40
C GLU A 340 -2.82 19.50 -0.91
N GLY A 341 -2.49 18.44 -1.65
CA GLY A 341 -3.47 17.46 -2.14
C GLY A 341 -4.08 16.61 -1.02
N GLY A 342 -5.41 16.51 -0.96
CA GLY A 342 -6.11 15.57 -0.07
C GLY A 342 -5.99 14.13 -0.58
N GLU A 343 -6.07 13.16 0.33
CA GLU A 343 -6.18 11.74 0.00
C GLU A 343 -7.49 11.48 -0.77
N ASP A 344 -7.53 10.44 -1.62
CA ASP A 344 -8.74 10.02 -2.35
C ASP A 344 -9.51 8.94 -1.55
N GLU A 345 -10.84 8.92 -1.65
CA GLU A 345 -11.69 7.89 -1.00
C GLU A 345 -11.50 6.50 -1.61
N THR A 346 -11.61 5.47 -0.76
CA THR A 346 -11.58 4.06 -1.18
C THR A 346 -12.91 3.65 -1.84
N PRO A 347 -12.91 2.68 -2.78
CA PRO A 347 -14.15 2.16 -3.38
C PRO A 347 -15.22 1.74 -2.37
N LEU A 348 -14.83 1.12 -1.26
CA LEU A 348 -15.79 0.72 -0.23
C LEU A 348 -16.44 1.92 0.44
N GLN A 349 -15.65 2.94 0.77
CA GLN A 349 -16.17 4.18 1.35
C GLN A 349 -17.22 4.79 0.42
N VAL A 350 -16.97 4.79 -0.89
CA VAL A 350 -17.90 5.30 -1.90
C VAL A 350 -19.20 4.47 -1.93
N LYS A 351 -19.11 3.14 -1.98
CA LYS A 351 -20.28 2.23 -1.99
C LYS A 351 -21.10 2.38 -0.71
N LEU A 352 -20.46 2.46 0.45
CA LEU A 352 -21.11 2.65 1.74
C LEU A 352 -21.72 4.04 1.89
N ASN A 353 -21.09 5.09 1.35
CA ASN A 353 -21.66 6.43 1.29
C ASN A 353 -22.96 6.44 0.46
N GLY A 354 -23.02 5.61 -0.61
CA GLY A 354 -24.24 5.34 -1.36
C GLY A 354 -25.34 4.73 -0.49
N VAL A 355 -25.01 3.64 0.22
CA VAL A 355 -25.92 2.97 1.17
C VAL A 355 -26.43 3.94 2.25
N ALA A 356 -25.52 4.68 2.90
CA ALA A 356 -25.84 5.67 3.92
C ALA A 356 -26.78 6.77 3.40
N THR A 357 -26.58 7.22 2.16
CA THR A 357 -27.43 8.24 1.54
C THR A 357 -28.85 7.72 1.30
N ILE A 358 -29.00 6.47 0.88
CA ILE A 358 -30.33 5.89 0.66
C ILE A 358 -31.06 5.70 1.99
N ILE A 359 -30.37 5.17 3.01
CA ILE A 359 -30.95 5.01 4.34
C ILE A 359 -31.32 6.37 4.93
N GLY A 360 -30.47 7.39 4.76
CA GLY A 360 -30.79 8.76 5.19
C GLY A 360 -32.04 9.33 4.51
N LYS A 361 -32.29 9.04 3.22
CA LYS A 361 -33.53 9.42 2.53
C LYS A 361 -34.75 8.70 3.09
N ILE A 362 -34.64 7.39 3.38
CA ILE A 362 -35.70 6.60 4.01
C ILE A 362 -35.98 7.15 5.42
N GLY A 363 -34.93 7.39 6.20
CA GLY A 363 -35.01 7.99 7.53
C GLY A 363 -35.71 9.34 7.53
N LEU A 364 -35.35 10.23 6.61
CA LEU A 364 -36.00 11.53 6.45
C LEU A 364 -37.49 11.40 6.11
N LEU A 365 -37.85 10.45 5.24
CA LEU A 365 -39.25 10.16 4.92
C LEU A 365 -40.02 9.71 6.17
N PHE A 366 -39.50 8.72 6.91
CA PHE A 366 -40.14 8.22 8.15
C PHE A 366 -40.22 9.29 9.24
N ALA A 367 -39.18 10.10 9.43
CA ALA A 367 -39.19 11.21 10.38
C ALA A 367 -40.24 12.26 10.04
N THR A 368 -40.33 12.63 8.74
CA THR A 368 -41.34 13.59 8.27
C THR A 368 -42.76 13.03 8.45
N LEU A 369 -42.98 11.76 8.07
CA LEU A 369 -44.27 11.10 8.26
C LEU A 369 -44.65 11.02 9.74
N THR A 370 -43.72 10.64 10.62
CA THR A 370 -43.94 10.57 12.07
C THR A 370 -44.34 11.93 12.62
N PHE A 371 -43.61 12.99 12.26
CA PHE A 371 -43.91 14.35 12.67
C PHE A 371 -45.32 14.78 12.22
N VAL A 372 -45.66 14.54 10.95
CA VAL A 372 -46.99 14.88 10.40
C VAL A 372 -48.10 14.11 11.12
N VAL A 373 -47.92 12.82 11.38
CA VAL A 373 -48.93 12.00 12.09
C VAL A 373 -49.14 12.50 13.52
N LEU A 374 -48.06 12.78 14.26
CA LEU A 374 -48.14 13.32 15.63
C LEU A 374 -48.80 14.71 15.64
N MET A 375 -48.45 15.57 14.69
CA MET A 375 -49.05 16.90 14.54
C MET A 375 -50.54 16.83 14.21
N VAL A 376 -50.95 15.98 13.26
CA VAL A 376 -52.37 15.81 12.90
C VAL A 376 -53.17 15.29 14.08
N ARG A 377 -52.65 14.29 14.80
CA ARG A 377 -53.30 13.74 15.99
C ARG A 377 -53.48 14.79 17.08
N PHE A 378 -52.43 15.56 17.34
CA PHE A 378 -52.47 16.66 18.30
C PHE A 378 -53.50 17.74 17.91
N LEU A 379 -53.56 18.12 16.64
CA LEU A 379 -54.54 19.11 16.15
C LEU A 379 -55.99 18.60 16.25
N ILE A 380 -56.23 17.30 15.98
CA ILE A 380 -57.55 16.69 16.14
C ILE A 380 -57.96 16.67 17.61
N GLU A 381 -57.08 16.21 18.50
CA GLU A 381 -57.35 16.11 19.93
C GLU A 381 -57.59 17.49 20.57
N LYS A 382 -56.77 18.48 20.21
CA LYS A 382 -56.95 19.88 20.62
C LYS A 382 -58.22 20.51 20.04
N GLY A 383 -58.54 20.19 18.79
CA GLY A 383 -59.75 20.64 18.11
C GLY A 383 -61.03 20.13 18.77
N LEU A 384 -61.01 18.90 19.30
CA LEU A 384 -62.15 18.28 20.00
C LEU A 384 -62.32 18.75 21.45
N THR A 385 -61.23 19.14 22.13
CA THR A 385 -61.26 19.44 23.58
C THR A 385 -61.34 20.92 23.92
N VAL A 386 -60.50 21.76 23.31
CA VAL A 386 -60.29 23.17 23.72
C VAL A 386 -60.61 24.18 22.60
N GLY A 387 -60.65 23.72 21.35
CA GLY A 387 -60.85 24.54 20.15
C GLY A 387 -59.54 25.13 19.61
N LEU A 388 -59.44 25.26 18.29
CA LEU A 388 -58.17 25.58 17.58
C LEU A 388 -57.60 27.01 17.82
N SER A 389 -58.34 27.91 18.47
CA SER A 389 -57.93 29.33 18.58
C SER A 389 -57.11 29.67 19.82
N LYS A 390 -57.05 28.82 20.85
CA LYS A 390 -56.29 29.08 22.10
C LYS A 390 -54.98 28.30 22.10
N TRP A 391 -53.87 29.01 22.27
CA TRP A 391 -52.51 28.43 22.30
C TRP A 391 -51.85 28.68 23.65
N TYR A 392 -51.31 27.62 24.25
CA TYR A 392 -50.62 27.66 25.54
C TYR A 392 -49.13 27.33 25.37
N SER A 393 -48.29 27.78 26.31
CA SER A 393 -46.84 27.47 26.31
C SER A 393 -46.55 25.96 26.37
N THR A 394 -47.46 25.18 26.95
CA THR A 394 -47.40 23.71 26.98
C THR A 394 -47.57 23.09 25.59
N ASP A 395 -48.38 23.69 24.72
CA ASP A 395 -48.57 23.23 23.34
C ASP A 395 -47.27 23.38 22.53
N ALA A 396 -46.55 24.48 22.77
CA ALA A 396 -45.25 24.73 22.14
C ALA A 396 -44.22 23.68 22.57
N LEU A 397 -44.19 23.31 23.86
CA LEU A 397 -43.32 22.25 24.38
C LEU A 397 -43.63 20.89 23.74
N THR A 398 -44.91 20.54 23.59
CA THR A 398 -45.33 19.28 22.94
C THR A 398 -44.90 19.23 21.47
N ILE A 399 -45.05 20.33 20.72
CA ILE A 399 -44.61 20.40 19.31
C ILE A 399 -43.09 20.30 19.21
N VAL A 400 -42.35 20.95 20.11
CA VAL A 400 -40.88 20.84 20.19
C VAL A 400 -40.47 19.39 20.49
N ASN A 401 -41.18 18.69 21.37
CA ASN A 401 -40.90 17.28 21.67
C ASN A 401 -41.19 16.36 20.47
N TYR A 402 -42.26 16.61 19.70
CA TYR A 402 -42.50 15.89 18.44
C TYR A 402 -41.42 16.16 17.39
N PHE A 403 -40.98 17.41 17.29
CA PHE A 403 -39.88 17.79 16.40
C PHE A 403 -38.56 17.13 16.83
N ALA A 404 -38.22 17.15 18.12
CA ALA A 404 -37.05 16.48 18.67
C ALA A 404 -37.08 14.96 18.43
N THR A 405 -38.26 14.33 18.56
CA THR A 405 -38.46 12.91 18.24
C THR A 405 -38.19 12.64 16.76
N ALA A 406 -38.72 13.47 15.85
CA ALA A 406 -38.46 13.34 14.42
C ALA A 406 -36.97 13.54 14.06
N VAL A 407 -36.30 14.51 14.67
CA VAL A 407 -34.85 14.71 14.49
C VAL A 407 -34.06 13.52 15.03
N THR A 408 -34.44 12.97 16.17
CA THR A 408 -33.80 11.77 16.74
C THR A 408 -33.95 10.57 15.81
N ILE A 409 -35.12 10.38 15.20
CA ILE A 409 -35.34 9.34 14.18
C ILE A 409 -34.37 9.53 13.00
N ILE A 410 -34.10 10.76 12.56
CA ILE A 410 -33.10 11.04 11.51
C ILE A 410 -31.69 10.66 11.98
N VAL A 411 -31.31 11.03 13.20
CA VAL A 411 -29.97 10.74 13.76
C VAL A 411 -29.72 9.24 13.88
N VAL A 412 -30.73 8.47 14.29
CA VAL A 412 -30.64 7.00 14.31
C VAL A 412 -30.63 6.45 12.90
N ALA A 413 -31.44 6.98 11.98
CA ALA A 413 -31.50 6.48 10.61
C ALA A 413 -30.18 6.64 9.87
N VAL A 414 -29.48 7.76 10.04
CA VAL A 414 -28.28 8.07 9.28
C VAL A 414 -27.11 7.31 9.89
N PRO A 415 -26.54 6.32 9.19
CA PRO A 415 -25.46 5.51 9.73
C PRO A 415 -24.13 6.29 9.65
N GLU A 416 -23.79 7.03 10.70
CA GLU A 416 -22.56 7.81 10.78
C GLU A 416 -21.32 6.91 10.95
N GLY A 417 -21.52 5.73 11.53
CA GLY A 417 -20.48 4.72 11.74
C GLY A 417 -19.95 4.04 10.48
N LEU A 418 -20.64 4.12 9.33
CA LEU A 418 -20.24 3.39 8.11
C LEU A 418 -18.87 3.82 7.56
N PRO A 419 -18.60 5.12 7.28
CA PRO A 419 -17.28 5.55 6.81
C PRO A 419 -16.18 5.34 7.87
N LEU A 420 -16.54 5.47 9.15
CA LEU A 420 -15.62 5.26 10.27
C LEU A 420 -15.17 3.79 10.34
N ALA A 421 -16.10 2.84 10.18
CA ALA A 421 -15.81 1.41 10.23
C ALA A 421 -14.81 0.97 9.16
N VAL A 422 -14.92 1.49 7.93
CA VAL A 422 -13.94 1.19 6.87
C VAL A 422 -12.56 1.68 7.28
N THR A 423 -12.48 2.96 7.67
CA THR A 423 -11.21 3.61 7.96
C THR A 423 -10.53 2.97 9.18
N LEU A 424 -11.31 2.52 10.16
CA LEU A 424 -10.83 1.81 11.35
C LEU A 424 -10.36 0.38 11.03
N SER A 425 -11.16 -0.38 10.28
CA SER A 425 -10.80 -1.73 9.83
C SER A 425 -9.50 -1.71 9.02
N LEU A 426 -9.39 -0.74 8.13
CA LEU A 426 -8.24 -0.56 7.26
C LEU A 426 -6.99 -0.13 8.03
N ALA A 427 -7.11 0.84 8.96
CA ALA A 427 -6.00 1.24 9.82
C ALA A 427 -5.49 0.05 10.68
N PHE A 428 -6.42 -0.75 11.22
CA PHE A 428 -6.06 -1.96 11.96
C PHE A 428 -5.35 -3.00 11.07
N ALA A 429 -5.91 -3.29 9.88
CA ALA A 429 -5.33 -4.21 8.92
C ALA A 429 -3.93 -3.75 8.47
N MET A 430 -3.74 -2.45 8.24
CA MET A 430 -2.44 -1.87 7.88
C MET A 430 -1.39 -2.06 8.96
N LYS A 431 -1.76 -1.79 10.22
CA LYS A 431 -0.83 -2.00 11.35
C LYS A 431 -0.40 -3.47 11.44
N LYS A 432 -1.32 -4.40 11.16
CA LYS A 432 -1.02 -5.84 11.13
C LYS A 432 -0.20 -6.23 9.91
N LEU A 433 -0.55 -5.75 8.72
CA LEU A 433 0.20 -5.97 7.49
C LEU A 433 1.64 -5.47 7.58
N MET A 434 1.85 -4.32 8.22
CA MET A 434 3.20 -3.79 8.47
C MET A 434 4.03 -4.73 9.36
N ASN A 435 3.41 -5.31 10.40
CA ASN A 435 4.06 -6.35 11.21
C ASN A 435 4.37 -7.61 10.39
N ASP A 436 3.50 -7.94 9.43
CA ASP A 436 3.66 -9.01 8.44
C ASP A 436 4.53 -8.58 7.24
N LYS A 437 5.37 -7.54 7.39
CA LYS A 437 6.33 -7.04 6.39
C LYS A 437 5.71 -6.51 5.09
N ALA A 438 4.43 -6.14 5.09
CA ALA A 438 3.77 -5.45 3.98
C ALA A 438 3.44 -4.00 4.34
N LEU A 439 4.11 -3.05 3.69
CA LEU A 439 3.85 -1.62 3.87
C LEU A 439 2.86 -1.12 2.82
N VAL A 440 1.64 -0.80 3.24
CA VAL A 440 0.61 -0.27 2.34
C VAL A 440 0.73 1.25 2.22
N ARG A 441 1.05 1.75 1.02
CA ARG A 441 1.17 3.19 0.72
C ARG A 441 -0.20 3.83 0.49
N HIS A 442 -1.06 3.16 -0.28
CA HIS A 442 -2.41 3.64 -0.59
C HIS A 442 -3.50 2.79 0.07
N LEU A 443 -4.41 3.46 0.77
CA LEU A 443 -5.52 2.84 1.53
C LEU A 443 -6.38 1.92 0.67
N SER A 444 -6.75 2.37 -0.52
CA SER A 444 -7.59 1.63 -1.47
C SER A 444 -6.96 0.30 -1.92
N ALA A 445 -5.64 0.16 -1.87
CA ALA A 445 -4.95 -1.02 -2.37
C ALA A 445 -5.19 -2.25 -1.50
N CYS A 446 -5.21 -2.09 -0.18
CA CYS A 446 -5.50 -3.20 0.73
C CYS A 446 -6.92 -3.73 0.53
N GLU A 447 -7.91 -2.85 0.31
CA GLU A 447 -9.28 -3.27 -0.01
C GLU A 447 -9.33 -3.98 -1.37
N THR A 448 -8.77 -3.35 -2.41
CA THR A 448 -8.85 -3.82 -3.79
C THR A 448 -8.15 -5.17 -3.96
N MET A 449 -7.07 -5.43 -3.21
CA MET A 449 -6.37 -6.71 -3.21
C MET A 449 -7.28 -7.88 -2.79
N GLY A 450 -8.32 -7.62 -1.97
CA GLY A 450 -9.31 -8.64 -1.62
C GLY A 450 -10.10 -9.18 -2.82
N SER A 451 -10.24 -8.35 -3.86
CA SER A 451 -10.92 -8.66 -5.12
C SER A 451 -9.99 -9.07 -6.26
N ALA A 452 -8.67 -9.14 -6.03
CA ALA A 452 -7.70 -9.49 -7.07
C ALA A 452 -8.00 -10.86 -7.69
N GLY A 453 -8.25 -10.88 -9.00
CA GLY A 453 -8.50 -12.11 -9.77
C GLY A 453 -7.26 -12.62 -10.48
N THR A 454 -6.29 -11.73 -10.72
CA THR A 454 -5.02 -12.07 -11.37
C THR A 454 -3.86 -11.31 -10.74
N ILE A 455 -2.71 -11.99 -10.67
CA ILE A 455 -1.42 -11.41 -10.30
C ILE A 455 -0.48 -11.58 -11.49
N CYS A 456 -0.10 -10.47 -12.12
CA CYS A 456 0.96 -10.42 -13.12
C CYS A 456 2.29 -10.14 -12.41
N THR A 457 3.19 -11.11 -12.38
CA THR A 457 4.45 -11.02 -11.63
C THR A 457 5.65 -10.98 -12.55
N ASP A 458 6.60 -10.08 -12.27
CA ASP A 458 7.94 -10.22 -12.83
C ASP A 458 8.64 -11.47 -12.26
N LYS A 459 9.67 -11.93 -12.97
CA LYS A 459 10.48 -13.08 -12.57
C LYS A 459 11.65 -12.63 -11.70
N THR A 460 12.48 -11.73 -12.20
CA THR A 460 13.75 -11.33 -11.57
C THR A 460 13.44 -10.52 -10.31
N GLY A 461 14.09 -10.83 -9.19
CA GLY A 461 13.92 -10.12 -7.92
C GLY A 461 12.56 -10.25 -7.23
N THR A 462 11.54 -10.71 -7.94
CA THR A 462 10.21 -10.96 -7.39
C THR A 462 9.99 -12.44 -7.08
N LEU A 463 9.99 -13.32 -8.09
CA LEU A 463 9.87 -14.77 -7.87
C LEU A 463 11.22 -15.40 -7.51
N THR A 464 12.28 -14.83 -8.06
CA THR A 464 13.66 -15.25 -7.80
C THR A 464 14.35 -14.29 -6.84
N THR A 465 15.45 -14.74 -6.25
CA THR A 465 16.16 -13.97 -5.21
C THR A 465 16.88 -12.73 -5.74
N ASN A 466 17.07 -12.60 -7.06
CA ASN A 466 18.02 -11.66 -7.69
C ASN A 466 19.44 -11.78 -7.11
N HIS A 467 19.74 -12.95 -6.53
CA HIS A 467 21.03 -13.34 -6.03
C HIS A 467 21.49 -14.50 -6.89
N MET A 468 22.26 -14.16 -7.92
CA MET A 468 22.78 -15.16 -8.85
C MET A 468 23.73 -16.10 -8.10
N VAL A 469 23.59 -17.39 -8.33
CA VAL A 469 24.45 -18.42 -7.75
C VAL A 469 25.01 -19.33 -8.83
N VAL A 470 26.24 -19.79 -8.64
CA VAL A 470 26.82 -20.83 -9.49
C VAL A 470 26.12 -22.15 -9.15
N ASP A 471 25.36 -22.69 -10.10
CA ASP A 471 24.58 -23.92 -9.96
C ASP A 471 25.34 -25.13 -10.48
N LYS A 472 26.06 -24.94 -11.60
CA LYS A 472 26.89 -25.96 -12.23
C LYS A 472 28.25 -25.38 -12.60
N ILE A 473 29.26 -26.22 -12.59
CA ILE A 473 30.59 -25.89 -13.10
C ILE A 473 31.07 -27.02 -14.00
N TRP A 474 31.75 -26.66 -15.07
CA TRP A 474 32.57 -27.57 -15.86
C TRP A 474 34.03 -27.16 -15.75
N ILE A 475 34.89 -28.11 -15.39
CA ILE A 475 36.34 -27.94 -15.28
C ILE A 475 37.03 -29.29 -15.56
N SER A 476 38.13 -29.27 -16.32
CA SER A 476 38.93 -30.46 -16.64
C SER A 476 38.09 -31.66 -17.11
N GLU A 477 37.19 -31.43 -18.08
CA GLU A 477 36.24 -32.40 -18.65
C GLU A 477 35.12 -32.92 -17.73
N VAL A 478 35.08 -32.49 -16.46
CA VAL A 478 34.06 -32.92 -15.48
C VAL A 478 33.02 -31.83 -15.28
N SER A 479 31.74 -32.18 -15.38
CA SER A 479 30.62 -31.32 -14.97
C SER A 479 30.07 -31.73 -13.60
N LYS A 480 29.89 -30.76 -12.70
CA LYS A 480 29.28 -31.00 -11.38
C LYS A 480 28.26 -29.92 -11.02
N SER A 481 27.26 -30.32 -10.23
CA SER A 481 26.30 -29.39 -9.60
C SER A 481 26.82 -28.94 -8.24
N VAL A 482 26.58 -27.67 -7.90
CA VAL A 482 27.24 -26.90 -6.83
C VAL A 482 26.28 -26.59 -5.66
N ILE A 483 25.08 -27.19 -5.64
CA ILE A 483 23.95 -26.78 -4.77
C ILE A 483 24.11 -27.21 -3.28
N GLY A 484 25.25 -27.77 -2.84
CA GLY A 484 25.42 -28.31 -1.48
C GLY A 484 26.67 -27.82 -0.73
N ASN A 485 26.64 -27.93 0.61
CA ASN A 485 27.76 -27.56 1.51
C ASN A 485 29.03 -28.42 1.33
N ASN A 486 28.97 -29.53 0.59
CA ASN A 486 30.11 -30.44 0.36
C ASN A 486 30.92 -30.11 -0.90
N THR A 487 30.65 -28.98 -1.55
CA THR A 487 31.25 -28.55 -2.83
C THR A 487 32.77 -28.52 -2.83
N LEU A 488 33.38 -28.09 -1.74
CA LEU A 488 34.84 -28.11 -1.54
C LEU A 488 35.43 -29.52 -1.61
N GLN A 489 34.81 -30.51 -0.94
CA GLN A 489 35.30 -31.89 -0.92
C GLN A 489 35.09 -32.58 -2.27
N ASP A 490 33.99 -32.25 -2.95
CA ASP A 490 33.64 -32.83 -4.26
C ASP A 490 34.49 -32.28 -5.42
N LEU A 491 35.00 -31.05 -5.33
CA LEU A 491 35.92 -30.47 -6.31
C LEU A 491 37.38 -30.84 -6.00
N ASN A 492 37.81 -30.77 -4.73
CA ASN A 492 39.19 -31.14 -4.34
C ASN A 492 39.54 -32.62 -4.61
N SER A 493 38.54 -33.50 -4.77
CA SER A 493 38.74 -34.89 -5.16
C SER A 493 38.97 -35.09 -6.67
N VAL A 494 38.71 -34.05 -7.49
CA VAL A 494 38.70 -34.14 -8.96
C VAL A 494 39.77 -33.26 -9.61
N ILE A 495 40.15 -32.14 -8.98
CA ILE A 495 41.12 -31.18 -9.53
C ILE A 495 42.36 -31.04 -8.65
N SER A 496 43.53 -30.85 -9.28
CA SER A 496 44.79 -30.57 -8.56
C SER A 496 44.77 -29.20 -7.86
N SER A 497 45.66 -29.02 -6.88
CA SER A 497 45.88 -27.73 -6.21
C SER A 497 46.30 -26.62 -7.18
N THR A 498 47.00 -26.99 -8.26
CA THR A 498 47.47 -26.06 -9.31
C THR A 498 46.30 -25.53 -10.13
N THR A 499 45.40 -26.41 -10.57
CA THR A 499 44.17 -26.06 -11.30
C THR A 499 43.23 -25.20 -10.46
N LEU A 500 43.07 -25.55 -9.17
CA LEU A 500 42.28 -24.76 -8.22
C LEU A 500 42.87 -23.35 -8.03
N GLY A 501 44.19 -23.25 -7.89
CA GLY A 501 44.86 -21.96 -7.74
C GLY A 501 44.68 -21.06 -8.96
N LEU A 502 44.74 -21.63 -10.17
CA LEU A 502 44.56 -20.90 -11.43
C LEU A 502 43.10 -20.44 -11.61
N LEU A 503 42.13 -21.26 -11.21
CA LEU A 503 40.71 -20.89 -11.14
C LEU A 503 40.47 -19.74 -10.17
N LEU A 504 40.97 -19.85 -8.93
CA LEU A 504 40.81 -18.82 -7.89
C LEU A 504 41.46 -17.50 -8.31
N GLN A 505 42.67 -17.55 -8.86
CA GLN A 505 43.36 -16.36 -9.37
C GLN A 505 42.54 -15.69 -10.48
N GLY A 506 42.00 -16.47 -11.43
CA GLY A 506 41.16 -15.92 -12.49
C GLY A 506 39.84 -15.34 -11.98
N ILE A 507 39.26 -15.88 -10.91
CA ILE A 507 38.06 -15.35 -10.26
C ILE A 507 38.35 -14.01 -9.56
N PHE A 508 39.36 -13.97 -8.68
CA PHE A 508 39.64 -12.80 -7.86
C PHE A 508 40.20 -11.61 -8.67
N GLU A 509 41.05 -11.89 -9.66
CA GLU A 509 41.67 -10.83 -10.45
C GLU A 509 40.73 -10.27 -11.53
N ASN A 510 39.89 -11.13 -12.11
CA ASN A 510 38.91 -10.75 -13.13
C ASN A 510 37.52 -10.53 -12.54
N THR A 511 37.43 -9.86 -11.39
CA THR A 511 36.15 -9.47 -10.78
C THR A 511 36.21 -8.03 -10.28
N SER A 512 35.14 -7.28 -10.55
CA SER A 512 34.94 -5.90 -10.07
C SER A 512 34.16 -5.83 -8.75
N ALA A 513 33.74 -6.98 -8.22
CA ALA A 513 33.01 -7.08 -6.96
C ALA A 513 33.99 -7.00 -5.77
N GLU A 514 33.55 -6.34 -4.69
CA GLU A 514 34.35 -6.07 -3.49
C GLU A 514 33.66 -6.63 -2.25
N VAL A 515 34.44 -7.08 -1.27
CA VAL A 515 33.94 -7.48 0.05
C VAL A 515 33.94 -6.27 0.96
N VAL A 516 32.78 -5.89 1.47
CA VAL A 516 32.61 -4.77 2.40
C VAL A 516 32.16 -5.31 3.75
N LYS A 517 32.87 -4.90 4.82
CA LYS A 517 32.49 -5.17 6.20
C LYS A 517 31.49 -4.12 6.67
N GLU A 518 30.30 -4.56 7.05
CA GLU A 518 29.30 -3.70 7.69
C GLU A 518 29.63 -3.46 9.17
N LYS A 519 28.93 -2.50 9.79
CA LYS A 519 29.12 -2.13 11.21
C LYS A 519 28.85 -3.29 12.19
N ASP A 520 28.11 -4.31 11.75
CA ASP A 520 27.75 -5.50 12.54
C ASP A 520 28.73 -6.68 12.36
N ASP A 521 29.92 -6.43 11.79
CA ASP A 521 30.96 -7.44 11.49
C ASP A 521 30.52 -8.50 10.45
N THR A 522 29.45 -8.23 9.72
CA THR A 522 28.96 -9.03 8.59
C THR A 522 29.69 -8.63 7.29
N GLU A 523 30.28 -9.62 6.60
CA GLU A 523 30.89 -9.43 5.29
C GLU A 523 29.82 -9.53 4.18
N THR A 524 29.71 -8.49 3.36
CA THR A 524 28.78 -8.44 2.21
C THR A 524 29.56 -8.22 0.92
N VAL A 525 29.20 -8.94 -0.14
CA VAL A 525 29.81 -8.78 -1.46
C VAL A 525 29.01 -7.77 -2.28
N LEU A 526 29.64 -6.66 -2.67
CA LEU A 526 29.07 -5.63 -3.54
C LEU A 526 29.61 -5.81 -4.96
N GLY A 527 28.75 -5.77 -5.98
CA GLY A 527 29.14 -5.89 -7.39
C GLY A 527 27.96 -6.28 -8.28
N THR A 528 28.21 -6.49 -9.58
CA THR A 528 27.14 -6.98 -10.46
C THR A 528 26.70 -8.39 -10.04
N PRO A 529 25.41 -8.78 -10.19
CA PRO A 529 24.93 -10.08 -9.70
C PRO A 529 25.75 -11.27 -10.20
N THR A 530 26.19 -11.24 -11.47
CA THR A 530 26.98 -12.32 -12.07
C THR A 530 28.38 -12.40 -11.48
N GLU A 531 29.03 -11.25 -11.24
CA GLU A 531 30.35 -11.19 -10.62
C GLU A 531 30.31 -11.58 -9.15
N ARG A 532 29.29 -11.12 -8.43
CA ARG A 532 29.04 -11.50 -7.05
C ARG A 532 28.90 -13.02 -6.91
N ALA A 533 28.14 -13.67 -7.79
CA ALA A 533 27.96 -15.12 -7.80
C ALA A 533 29.29 -15.87 -7.89
N ILE A 534 30.19 -15.41 -8.76
CA ILE A 534 31.48 -16.03 -9.03
C ILE A 534 32.46 -15.74 -7.90
N LEU A 535 32.46 -14.52 -7.36
CA LEU A 535 33.30 -14.14 -6.23
C LEU A 535 32.92 -14.92 -4.97
N GLU A 536 31.62 -14.99 -4.65
CA GLU A 536 31.13 -15.79 -3.52
C GLU A 536 31.47 -17.27 -3.70
N PHE A 537 31.41 -17.79 -4.93
CA PHE A 537 31.86 -19.14 -5.24
C PHE A 537 33.37 -19.32 -4.99
N GLY A 538 34.21 -18.38 -5.42
CA GLY A 538 35.66 -18.37 -5.14
C GLY A 538 35.98 -18.30 -3.65
N LEU A 539 35.30 -17.42 -2.89
CA LEU A 539 35.45 -17.29 -1.44
C LEU A 539 35.07 -18.58 -0.70
N LYS A 540 33.97 -19.24 -1.13
CA LYS A 540 33.58 -20.56 -0.61
C LYS A 540 34.64 -21.62 -0.91
N LEU A 541 35.29 -21.58 -2.07
CA LEU A 541 36.35 -22.51 -2.45
C LEU A 541 37.69 -22.26 -1.72
N GLN A 542 37.95 -21.04 -1.27
CA GLN A 542 39.20 -20.69 -0.57
C GLN A 542 39.18 -21.08 0.93
N GLY A 543 38.01 -21.30 1.52
CA GLY A 543 37.88 -21.85 2.87
C GLY A 543 38.55 -21.01 3.98
N GLY A 544 38.51 -19.67 3.87
CA GLY A 544 39.01 -18.76 4.92
C GLY A 544 40.54 -18.65 5.04
N HIS A 545 41.32 -19.16 4.09
CA HIS A 545 42.75 -18.85 4.00
C HIS A 545 42.93 -17.44 3.40
N ASN A 546 43.67 -16.56 4.10
CA ASN A 546 43.89 -15.16 3.71
C ASN A 546 44.22 -15.03 2.22
N GLY A 547 43.34 -14.35 1.47
CA GLY A 547 43.55 -14.02 0.04
C GLY A 547 44.65 -13.01 -0.23
N GLU A 548 45.41 -12.60 0.79
CA GLU A 548 46.55 -11.71 0.66
C GLU A 548 47.72 -12.35 -0.11
N ASP A 549 47.80 -13.69 -0.18
CA ASP A 549 48.90 -14.40 -0.87
C ASP A 549 48.74 -14.51 -2.41
N MET A 550 47.62 -14.03 -2.99
CA MET A 550 47.34 -14.16 -4.43
C MET A 550 47.19 -12.84 -5.19
N THR A 551 47.26 -11.68 -4.50
CA THR A 551 47.02 -10.37 -5.15
C THR A 551 48.12 -10.04 -6.14
N CYS A 552 47.75 -9.94 -7.42
CA CYS A 552 48.64 -9.49 -8.48
C CYS A 552 48.42 -8.00 -8.75
N THR A 553 49.46 -7.30 -9.24
CA THR A 553 49.30 -5.89 -9.64
C THR A 553 48.47 -5.82 -10.92
N LYS A 554 47.27 -5.24 -10.84
CA LYS A 554 46.43 -4.98 -12.01
C LYS A 554 47.04 -3.86 -12.85
N VAL A 555 47.44 -4.20 -14.07
CA VAL A 555 48.08 -3.26 -15.01
C VAL A 555 47.02 -2.56 -15.86
N LYS A 556 46.05 -3.33 -16.37
CA LYS A 556 44.98 -2.81 -17.24
C LYS A 556 43.68 -3.57 -17.03
N VAL A 557 42.56 -2.84 -17.01
CA VAL A 557 41.22 -3.42 -16.93
C VAL A 557 40.42 -2.97 -18.15
N GLU A 558 39.98 -3.93 -18.94
CA GLU A 558 38.99 -3.72 -20.00
C GLU A 558 37.62 -4.14 -19.46
N PRO A 559 36.77 -3.16 -19.07
CA PRO A 559 35.45 -3.46 -18.53
C PRO A 559 34.58 -4.17 -19.58
N PHE A 560 33.50 -4.79 -19.11
CA PHE A 560 32.57 -5.49 -19.98
C PHE A 560 32.05 -4.56 -21.09
N ASN A 561 32.20 -5.00 -22.34
CA ASN A 561 31.66 -4.30 -23.49
C ASN A 561 30.51 -5.12 -24.10
N SER A 562 29.33 -4.51 -24.25
CA SER A 562 28.12 -5.19 -24.74
C SER A 562 28.22 -5.73 -26.18
N VAL A 563 29.06 -5.10 -27.01
CA VAL A 563 29.33 -5.52 -28.40
C VAL A 563 30.31 -6.70 -28.41
N LYS A 564 31.41 -6.60 -27.63
CA LYS A 564 32.41 -7.69 -27.52
C LYS A 564 31.94 -8.85 -26.63
N LYS A 565 30.96 -8.62 -25.76
CA LYS A 565 30.40 -9.53 -24.72
C LYS A 565 31.46 -10.22 -23.84
N LYS A 566 32.58 -9.54 -23.58
CA LYS A 566 33.66 -10.00 -22.71
C LYS A 566 34.23 -8.85 -21.86
N MET A 567 34.88 -9.22 -20.77
CA MET A 567 35.69 -8.39 -19.89
C MET A 567 37.08 -9.02 -19.80
N ALA A 568 38.13 -8.20 -19.77
CA ALA A 568 39.50 -8.69 -19.66
C ALA A 568 40.32 -7.88 -18.65
N VAL A 569 41.19 -8.54 -17.91
CA VAL A 569 42.11 -7.90 -16.95
C VAL A 569 43.51 -8.41 -17.20
N LEU A 570 44.47 -7.48 -17.28
CA LEU A 570 45.89 -7.76 -17.38
C LEU A 570 46.51 -7.63 -15.99
N VAL A 571 47.14 -8.70 -15.52
CA VAL A 571 47.87 -8.73 -14.26
C VAL A 571 49.35 -8.99 -14.49
N SER A 572 50.19 -8.40 -13.63
CA SER A 572 51.61 -8.72 -13.54
C SER A 572 51.82 -9.80 -12.47
N LEU A 573 52.45 -10.91 -12.86
CA LEU A 573 52.76 -12.02 -11.96
C LEU A 573 54.10 -11.76 -11.22
N PRO A 574 54.31 -12.36 -10.04
CA PRO A 574 55.54 -12.17 -9.26
C PRO A 574 56.84 -12.60 -9.97
N ASN A 575 56.73 -13.47 -10.97
CA ASN A 575 57.83 -13.96 -11.80
C ASN A 575 58.21 -13.02 -12.97
N GLY A 576 57.53 -11.87 -13.10
CA GLY A 576 57.81 -10.86 -14.14
C GLY A 576 57.07 -11.09 -15.46
N THR A 577 56.27 -12.16 -15.60
CA THR A 577 55.42 -12.36 -16.79
C THR A 577 54.06 -11.69 -16.62
N HIS A 578 53.40 -11.38 -17.74
CA HIS A 578 52.06 -10.81 -17.74
C HIS A 578 51.01 -11.85 -18.13
N ARG A 579 49.84 -11.78 -17.49
CA ARG A 579 48.73 -12.69 -17.78
C ARG A 579 47.44 -11.92 -18.00
N TRP A 580 46.81 -12.17 -19.14
CA TRP A 580 45.44 -11.75 -19.41
C TRP A 580 44.48 -12.79 -18.85
N PHE A 581 43.53 -12.35 -18.04
CA PHE A 581 42.32 -13.10 -17.76
C PHE A 581 41.17 -12.51 -18.58
N SER A 582 40.36 -13.37 -19.17
CA SER A 582 39.18 -12.98 -19.95
C SER A 582 37.97 -13.78 -19.48
N LYS A 583 36.86 -13.08 -19.24
CA LYS A 583 35.57 -13.70 -18.91
C LYS A 583 34.48 -13.13 -19.81
N GLY A 584 33.52 -13.95 -20.19
CA GLY A 584 32.47 -13.51 -21.11
C GLY A 584 31.50 -14.62 -21.51
N ALA A 585 30.67 -14.31 -22.50
CA ALA A 585 29.73 -15.27 -23.05
C ALA A 585 30.46 -16.53 -23.54
N SER A 586 29.93 -17.70 -23.17
CA SER A 586 30.66 -18.96 -23.28
C SER A 586 31.04 -19.30 -24.72
N GLU A 587 30.11 -19.06 -25.65
CA GLU A 587 30.30 -19.28 -27.08
C GLU A 587 31.39 -18.39 -27.69
N ILE A 588 31.57 -17.16 -27.17
CA ILE A 588 32.59 -16.22 -27.66
C ILE A 588 33.95 -16.60 -27.10
N ILE A 589 34.06 -16.83 -25.80
CA ILE A 589 35.35 -17.16 -25.16
C ILE A 589 35.87 -18.50 -25.67
N VAL A 590 35.02 -19.52 -25.84
CA VAL A 590 35.45 -20.82 -26.38
C VAL A 590 35.98 -20.68 -27.80
N GLN A 591 35.39 -19.82 -28.64
CA GLN A 591 35.92 -19.55 -29.99
C GLN A 591 37.32 -18.91 -29.97
N MET A 592 37.65 -18.15 -28.92
CA MET A 592 38.97 -17.52 -28.74
C MET A 592 40.02 -18.46 -28.12
N CYS A 593 39.62 -19.64 -27.65
CA CYS A 593 40.51 -20.59 -26.98
C CYS A 593 41.07 -21.64 -27.94
N ASP A 594 42.38 -21.84 -27.92
CA ASP A 594 43.09 -22.89 -28.69
C ASP A 594 43.51 -24.07 -27.79
N ARG A 595 43.49 -23.85 -26.47
CA ARG A 595 43.95 -24.79 -25.45
C ARG A 595 42.95 -24.86 -24.30
N MET A 596 43.04 -25.88 -23.47
CA MET A 596 42.29 -26.02 -22.21
C MET A 596 43.20 -26.50 -21.08
N VAL A 597 42.77 -26.30 -19.84
CA VAL A 597 43.47 -26.81 -18.65
C VAL A 597 43.02 -28.25 -18.37
N ASP A 598 43.97 -29.16 -18.17
CA ASP A 598 43.72 -30.55 -17.75
C ASP A 598 43.50 -30.67 -16.22
N ALA A 599 43.38 -31.88 -15.68
CA ALA A 599 43.18 -32.09 -14.24
C ALA A 599 44.41 -31.73 -13.39
N ASP A 600 45.61 -31.81 -13.99
CA ASP A 600 46.91 -31.58 -13.35
C ASP A 600 47.36 -30.11 -13.42
N GLY A 601 46.65 -29.28 -14.20
CA GLY A 601 46.89 -27.85 -14.35
C GLY A 601 47.72 -27.49 -15.58
N ASN A 602 47.99 -28.45 -16.48
CA ASN A 602 48.75 -28.20 -17.70
C ASN A 602 47.85 -27.71 -18.83
N SER A 603 48.40 -26.87 -19.71
CA SER A 603 47.72 -26.38 -20.90
C SER A 603 47.83 -27.41 -22.04
N VAL A 604 46.72 -28.05 -22.41
CA VAL A 604 46.64 -29.04 -23.50
C VAL A 604 45.91 -28.48 -24.73
N PRO A 605 46.29 -28.88 -25.97
CA PRO A 605 45.61 -28.43 -27.19
C PRO A 605 44.14 -28.84 -27.20
N LEU A 606 43.25 -27.94 -27.62
CA LEU A 606 41.81 -28.20 -27.70
C LEU A 606 41.48 -28.93 -29.03
N SER A 607 41.16 -30.23 -28.98
CA SER A 607 40.75 -30.98 -30.18
C SER A 607 39.34 -30.59 -30.65
N GLU A 608 39.01 -30.83 -31.93
CA GLU A 608 37.66 -30.57 -32.44
C GLU A 608 36.58 -31.40 -31.72
N ALA A 609 36.88 -32.64 -31.33
CA ALA A 609 35.97 -33.49 -30.58
C ALA A 609 35.68 -32.92 -29.18
N GLN A 610 36.72 -32.42 -28.48
CA GLN A 610 36.56 -31.75 -27.18
C GLN A 610 35.80 -30.43 -27.31
N ARG A 611 36.10 -29.62 -28.34
CA ARG A 611 35.37 -28.38 -28.63
C ARG A 611 33.88 -28.64 -28.82
N LYS A 612 33.51 -29.71 -29.55
CA LYS A 612 32.12 -30.11 -29.74
C LYS A 612 31.45 -30.52 -28.42
N ASN A 613 32.13 -31.34 -27.61
CA ASN A 613 31.63 -31.74 -26.30
C ASN A 613 31.39 -30.53 -25.37
N ILE A 614 32.31 -29.56 -25.37
CA ILE A 614 32.16 -28.31 -24.62
C ILE A 614 30.92 -27.53 -25.06
N LEU A 615 30.69 -27.42 -26.37
CA LEU A 615 29.48 -26.75 -26.90
C LEU A 615 28.21 -27.50 -26.49
N ASP A 616 28.21 -28.83 -26.51
CA ASP A 616 27.08 -29.65 -26.05
C ASP A 616 26.79 -29.44 -24.55
N ILE A 617 27.84 -29.27 -23.72
CA ILE A 617 27.70 -28.92 -22.29
C ILE A 617 27.12 -27.51 -22.12
N ILE A 618 27.59 -26.53 -22.91
CA ILE A 618 27.02 -25.17 -22.90
C ILE A 618 25.53 -25.21 -23.27
N HIS A 619 25.15 -26.00 -24.28
CA HIS A 619 23.75 -26.20 -24.67
C HIS A 619 22.92 -26.92 -23.60
N SER A 620 23.49 -27.90 -22.91
CA SER A 620 22.83 -28.56 -21.78
C SER A 620 22.59 -27.58 -20.63
N PHE A 621 23.60 -26.80 -20.23
CA PHE A 621 23.44 -25.78 -19.19
C PHE A 621 22.39 -24.74 -19.58
N ALA A 622 22.39 -24.29 -20.83
CA ALA A 622 21.39 -23.35 -21.33
C ALA A 622 19.97 -23.96 -21.36
N SER A 623 19.84 -25.26 -21.62
CA SER A 623 18.56 -25.99 -21.61
C SER A 623 17.98 -26.13 -20.20
N ASP A 624 18.85 -26.22 -19.19
CA ASP A 624 18.50 -26.12 -17.76
C ASP A 624 18.30 -24.65 -17.30
N ALA A 625 18.18 -23.72 -18.26
CA ALA A 625 17.99 -22.29 -18.02
C ALA A 625 19.12 -21.60 -17.24
N LEU A 626 20.33 -22.17 -17.26
CA LEU A 626 21.51 -21.58 -16.65
C LEU A 626 22.15 -20.55 -17.60
N ARG A 627 22.53 -19.40 -17.06
CA ARG A 627 23.40 -18.43 -17.74
C ARG A 627 24.81 -18.99 -17.75
N THR A 628 25.35 -19.25 -18.94
CA THR A 628 26.70 -19.79 -19.08
C THR A 628 27.73 -18.66 -19.15
N LEU A 629 28.83 -18.77 -18.41
CA LEU A 629 29.96 -17.86 -18.48
C LEU A 629 31.27 -18.66 -18.54
N CYS A 630 32.17 -18.30 -19.44
CA CYS A 630 33.49 -18.91 -19.53
C CYS A 630 34.56 -18.01 -18.91
N LEU A 631 35.58 -18.64 -18.32
CA LEU A 631 36.81 -18.02 -17.85
C LEU A 631 38.00 -18.62 -18.58
N ALA A 632 38.88 -17.78 -19.09
CA ALA A 632 40.07 -18.18 -19.83
C ALA A 632 41.26 -17.26 -19.51
N TYR A 633 42.48 -17.73 -19.78
CA TYR A 633 43.70 -16.94 -19.60
C TYR A 633 44.66 -17.03 -20.79
N LYS A 634 45.56 -16.06 -20.91
CA LYS A 634 46.66 -16.05 -21.86
C LYS A 634 47.89 -15.39 -21.24
N GLU A 635 49.05 -16.05 -21.31
CA GLU A 635 50.32 -15.49 -20.87
C GLU A 635 50.99 -14.71 -22.01
N VAL A 636 51.63 -13.60 -21.66
CA VAL A 636 52.29 -12.70 -22.61
C VAL A 636 53.59 -12.19 -22.00
N ASP A 637 54.68 -12.26 -22.78
CA ASP A 637 56.01 -11.82 -22.34
C ASP A 637 56.25 -10.32 -22.56
N ASP A 638 55.56 -9.69 -23.53
CA ASP A 638 55.74 -8.28 -23.89
C ASP A 638 54.38 -7.64 -24.23
N PHE A 639 54.02 -6.52 -23.60
CA PHE A 639 52.73 -5.85 -23.81
C PHE A 639 52.89 -4.35 -24.10
N ASN A 640 52.03 -3.82 -24.99
CA ASN A 640 51.95 -2.40 -25.28
C ASN A 640 50.76 -1.80 -24.51
N GLU A 641 50.96 -0.75 -23.70
CA GLU A 641 49.90 -0.16 -22.85
C GLU A 641 48.66 0.27 -23.66
N ASN A 642 48.86 0.67 -24.92
CA ASN A 642 47.81 1.13 -25.82
C ASN A 642 47.09 0.02 -26.62
N SER A 643 47.53 -1.25 -26.57
CA SER A 643 46.88 -2.34 -27.31
C SER A 643 45.69 -2.93 -26.55
N ASP A 644 44.60 -3.24 -27.27
CA ASP A 644 43.44 -3.98 -26.78
C ASP A 644 43.79 -5.43 -26.41
N SER A 645 42.94 -6.09 -25.61
CA SER A 645 43.10 -7.50 -25.26
C SER A 645 43.17 -8.41 -26.49
N PRO A 646 43.98 -9.47 -26.45
CA PRO A 646 44.11 -10.42 -27.56
C PRO A 646 42.76 -10.99 -28.02
N THR A 647 42.68 -11.31 -29.31
CA THR A 647 41.48 -11.89 -29.94
C THR A 647 41.45 -13.42 -29.95
N ASP A 648 42.61 -14.06 -29.83
CA ASP A 648 42.85 -15.49 -30.01
C ASP A 648 44.02 -15.98 -29.13
N GLY A 649 44.26 -17.30 -29.04
CA GLY A 649 45.35 -17.87 -28.25
C GLY A 649 45.08 -18.02 -26.75
N PHE A 650 43.80 -18.03 -26.33
CA PHE A 650 43.46 -18.26 -24.92
C PHE A 650 43.48 -19.75 -24.55
N THR A 651 43.69 -20.01 -23.25
CA THR A 651 43.52 -21.32 -22.63
C THR A 651 42.26 -21.30 -21.78
N LEU A 652 41.30 -22.18 -22.07
CA LEU A 652 40.03 -22.31 -21.35
C LEU A 652 40.26 -22.92 -19.96
N ILE A 653 39.75 -22.26 -18.92
CA ILE A 653 39.84 -22.73 -17.52
C ILE A 653 38.56 -23.47 -17.13
N SER A 654 37.42 -22.77 -17.18
CA SER A 654 36.16 -23.29 -16.67
C SER A 654 34.95 -22.65 -17.33
N ILE A 655 33.82 -23.33 -17.19
CA ILE A 655 32.49 -22.86 -17.60
C ILE A 655 31.58 -22.88 -16.39
N PHE A 656 30.99 -21.75 -16.06
CA PHE A 656 30.03 -21.59 -14.98
C PHE A 656 28.62 -21.61 -15.54
N GLY A 657 27.76 -22.44 -14.98
CA GLY A 657 26.31 -22.37 -15.13
C GLY A 657 25.72 -21.62 -13.95
N ILE A 658 25.29 -20.39 -14.17
CA ILE A 658 24.82 -19.47 -13.14
C ILE A 658 23.30 -19.36 -13.25
N LYS A 659 22.57 -19.45 -12.15
CA LYS A 659 21.12 -19.24 -12.13
C LYS A 659 20.70 -18.26 -11.06
N ASP A 660 19.53 -17.67 -11.26
CA ASP A 660 18.81 -16.96 -10.22
C ASP A 660 17.80 -17.93 -9.57
N PRO A 661 18.03 -18.40 -8.33
CA PRO A 661 17.18 -19.40 -7.71
C PRO A 661 15.81 -18.80 -7.34
N VAL A 662 14.78 -19.64 -7.41
CA VAL A 662 13.43 -19.31 -6.94
C VAL A 662 13.44 -19.12 -5.43
N ARG A 663 12.76 -18.10 -4.92
CA ARG A 663 12.66 -17.86 -3.48
C ARG A 663 11.95 -19.01 -2.77
N PRO A 664 12.37 -19.40 -1.56
CA PRO A 664 11.69 -20.44 -0.80
C PRO A 664 10.23 -20.03 -0.52
N GLY A 665 9.31 -20.98 -0.61
CA GLY A 665 7.87 -20.77 -0.37
C GLY A 665 7.07 -20.22 -1.56
N VAL A 666 7.71 -19.76 -2.65
CA VAL A 666 7.00 -19.25 -3.84
C VAL A 666 6.06 -20.30 -4.44
N LYS A 667 6.49 -21.55 -4.52
CA LYS A 667 5.68 -22.65 -5.06
C LYS A 667 4.39 -22.88 -4.25
N ASP A 668 4.51 -22.92 -2.93
CA ASP A 668 3.35 -23.08 -2.03
C ASP A 668 2.43 -21.85 -2.10
N ALA A 669 3.03 -20.67 -2.25
CA ALA A 669 2.32 -19.43 -2.38
C ALA A 669 1.50 -19.36 -3.70
N VAL A 670 2.12 -19.70 -4.83
CA VAL A 670 1.45 -19.80 -6.13
C VAL A 670 0.30 -20.82 -6.06
N LYS A 671 0.51 -21.97 -5.42
CA LYS A 671 -0.53 -22.98 -5.22
C LYS A 671 -1.70 -22.44 -4.37
N ALA A 672 -1.41 -21.68 -3.31
CA ALA A 672 -2.43 -21.04 -2.48
C ALA A 672 -3.23 -20.00 -3.27
N CYS A 673 -2.58 -19.16 -4.07
CA CYS A 673 -3.24 -18.20 -4.98
C CYS A 673 -4.19 -18.92 -5.95
N MET A 674 -3.73 -19.99 -6.60
CA MET A 674 -4.57 -20.77 -7.51
C MET A 674 -5.76 -21.42 -6.80
N SER A 675 -5.57 -21.99 -5.60
CA SER A 675 -6.67 -22.54 -4.80
C SER A 675 -7.71 -21.49 -4.38
N ALA A 676 -7.29 -20.23 -4.32
CA ALA A 676 -8.12 -19.07 -3.99
C ALA A 676 -8.79 -18.42 -5.21
N GLY A 677 -8.66 -19.02 -6.40
CA GLY A 677 -9.18 -18.49 -7.66
C GLY A 677 -8.39 -17.31 -8.22
N ILE A 678 -7.14 -17.10 -7.78
CA ILE A 678 -6.26 -16.05 -8.29
C ILE A 678 -5.30 -16.65 -9.32
N ILE A 679 -5.37 -16.14 -10.56
CA ILE A 679 -4.48 -16.58 -11.64
C ILE A 679 -3.14 -15.87 -11.51
N VAL A 680 -2.05 -16.63 -11.38
CA VAL A 680 -0.69 -16.07 -11.40
C VAL A 680 -0.15 -16.14 -12.84
N ARG A 681 0.38 -15.03 -13.35
CA ARG A 681 0.96 -14.90 -14.69
C ARG A 681 2.38 -14.35 -14.58
N MET A 682 3.36 -15.06 -15.13
CA MET A 682 4.74 -14.58 -15.18
C MET A 682 4.95 -13.72 -16.43
N VAL A 683 5.48 -12.51 -16.26
CA VAL A 683 5.78 -11.59 -17.37
C VAL A 683 7.22 -11.11 -17.24
N THR A 684 8.10 -11.55 -18.13
CA THR A 684 9.55 -11.34 -18.00
C THR A 684 10.22 -10.98 -19.32
N GLY A 685 11.33 -10.23 -19.23
CA GLY A 685 12.23 -9.94 -20.36
C GLY A 685 13.12 -11.13 -20.77
N ASP A 686 13.14 -12.20 -19.97
CA ASP A 686 13.97 -13.37 -20.23
C ASP A 686 13.55 -14.15 -21.47
N ASN A 687 14.46 -15.04 -21.93
CA ASN A 687 14.16 -16.00 -22.99
C ASN A 687 13.02 -16.94 -22.57
N ILE A 688 12.18 -17.32 -23.54
CA ILE A 688 11.05 -18.24 -23.34
C ILE A 688 11.43 -19.57 -22.70
N ASN A 689 12.61 -20.13 -22.97
CA ASN A 689 13.03 -21.40 -22.37
C ASN A 689 13.29 -21.23 -20.85
N THR A 690 13.99 -20.17 -20.48
CA THR A 690 14.22 -19.80 -19.07
C THR A 690 12.92 -19.51 -18.34
N ALA A 691 12.04 -18.71 -18.96
CA ALA A 691 10.74 -18.38 -18.39
C ALA A 691 9.87 -19.63 -18.18
N LYS A 692 9.85 -20.56 -19.15
CA LYS A 692 9.13 -21.84 -19.03
C LYS A 692 9.70 -22.71 -17.91
N ALA A 693 11.02 -22.79 -17.76
CA ALA A 693 11.66 -23.60 -16.71
C ALA A 693 11.27 -23.07 -15.31
N ILE A 694 11.46 -21.78 -15.06
CA ILE A 694 11.10 -21.15 -13.77
C ILE A 694 9.59 -21.22 -13.53
N ALA A 695 8.76 -21.00 -14.55
CA ALA A 695 7.31 -21.08 -14.40
C ALA A 695 6.83 -22.50 -14.04
N LYS A 696 7.49 -23.55 -14.55
CA LYS A 696 7.22 -24.94 -14.13
C LYS A 696 7.67 -25.20 -12.70
N GLU A 697 8.84 -24.70 -12.31
CA GLU A 697 9.36 -24.83 -10.94
C GLU A 697 8.43 -24.17 -9.90
N CYS A 698 7.94 -22.96 -10.20
CA CYS A 698 6.97 -22.22 -9.39
C CYS A 698 5.55 -22.81 -9.44
N GLY A 699 5.24 -23.69 -10.39
CA GLY A 699 3.89 -24.23 -10.63
C GLY A 699 2.92 -23.28 -11.34
N ILE A 700 3.43 -22.23 -12.01
CA ILE A 700 2.63 -21.25 -12.77
C ILE A 700 2.18 -21.83 -14.13
N LEU A 701 3.07 -22.56 -14.81
CA LEU A 701 2.79 -23.16 -16.11
C LEU A 701 2.25 -24.58 -15.93
N THR A 702 0.94 -24.73 -16.09
CA THR A 702 0.22 -26.02 -16.16
C THR A 702 0.11 -26.51 -17.60
N ASP A 703 -0.31 -27.77 -17.81
CA ASP A 703 -0.43 -28.35 -19.16
C ASP A 703 -1.41 -27.58 -20.07
N ASP A 704 -2.44 -26.96 -19.50
CA ASP A 704 -3.42 -26.11 -20.21
C ASP A 704 -2.94 -24.67 -20.44
N GLY A 705 -1.80 -24.28 -19.88
CA GLY A 705 -1.27 -22.91 -19.90
C GLY A 705 -0.40 -22.62 -21.13
N ILE A 706 -0.55 -21.43 -21.70
CA ILE A 706 0.24 -20.99 -22.86
C ILE A 706 1.40 -20.08 -22.42
N ALA A 707 2.56 -20.30 -23.02
CA ALA A 707 3.71 -19.42 -22.96
C ALA A 707 3.93 -18.75 -24.32
N ILE A 708 3.98 -17.41 -24.35
CA ILE A 708 4.13 -16.60 -25.57
C ILE A 708 5.31 -15.64 -25.45
N GLU A 709 5.91 -15.23 -26.57
CA GLU A 709 6.91 -14.16 -26.60
C GLU A 709 6.26 -12.79 -26.85
N GLY A 710 6.80 -11.72 -26.26
CA GLY A 710 6.32 -10.34 -26.43
C GLY A 710 6.13 -9.90 -27.90
N PRO A 711 7.07 -10.18 -28.82
CA PRO A 711 6.89 -9.88 -30.25
C PRO A 711 5.67 -10.55 -30.89
N ASP A 712 5.40 -11.81 -30.54
CA ASP A 712 4.22 -12.53 -31.06
C ASP A 712 2.93 -11.96 -30.46
N PHE A 713 2.94 -11.64 -29.16
CA PHE A 713 1.82 -10.98 -28.50
C PHE A 713 1.45 -9.64 -29.15
N ARG A 714 2.46 -8.80 -29.47
CA ARG A 714 2.24 -7.51 -30.15
C ARG A 714 1.64 -7.64 -31.55
N SER A 715 1.88 -8.77 -32.22
CA SER A 715 1.37 -9.01 -33.58
C SER A 715 -0.10 -9.43 -33.62
N LYS A 716 -0.69 -9.80 -32.46
CA LYS A 716 -2.08 -10.26 -32.39
C LYS A 716 -3.07 -9.10 -32.51
N SER A 717 -4.19 -9.38 -33.16
CA SER A 717 -5.35 -8.48 -33.18
C SER A 717 -6.08 -8.47 -31.83
N PRO A 718 -6.89 -7.44 -31.52
CA PRO A 718 -7.69 -7.39 -30.29
C PRO A 718 -8.66 -8.57 -30.12
N GLU A 719 -9.12 -9.18 -31.22
CA GLU A 719 -9.99 -10.36 -31.21
C GLU A 719 -9.20 -11.62 -30.82
N GLU A 720 -8.04 -11.85 -31.42
CA GLU A 720 -7.15 -12.96 -31.05
C GLU A 720 -6.64 -12.83 -29.61
N MET A 721 -6.37 -11.60 -29.16
CA MET A 721 -6.00 -11.34 -27.77
C MET A 721 -7.12 -11.75 -26.80
N ARG A 722 -8.39 -11.61 -27.18
CA ARG A 722 -9.54 -11.98 -26.34
C ARG A 722 -9.57 -13.49 -26.05
N ASP A 723 -9.20 -14.32 -27.03
CA ASP A 723 -9.18 -15.77 -26.86
C ASP A 723 -7.89 -16.27 -26.18
N LEU A 724 -6.79 -15.54 -26.36
CA LEU A 724 -5.47 -15.93 -25.89
C LEU A 724 -5.19 -15.54 -24.44
N ILE A 725 -5.50 -14.30 -24.03
CA ILE A 725 -5.17 -13.74 -22.70
C ILE A 725 -5.61 -14.62 -21.51
N PRO A 726 -6.80 -15.26 -21.52
CA PRO A 726 -7.21 -16.14 -20.43
C PRO A 726 -6.26 -17.34 -20.22
N LYS A 727 -5.68 -17.85 -21.32
CA LYS A 727 -4.79 -19.02 -21.36
C LYS A 727 -3.33 -18.67 -21.13
N ILE A 728 -2.92 -17.41 -21.32
CA ILE A 728 -1.54 -16.99 -21.08
C ILE A 728 -1.20 -17.16 -19.60
N ARG A 729 -0.14 -17.92 -19.33
CA ARG A 729 0.50 -18.07 -18.02
C ARG A 729 1.91 -17.48 -17.99
N VAL A 730 2.59 -17.45 -19.13
CA VAL A 730 3.96 -16.92 -19.26
C VAL A 730 4.05 -16.02 -20.49
N MET A 731 4.58 -14.82 -20.31
CA MET A 731 5.01 -13.93 -21.39
C MET A 731 6.52 -13.67 -21.24
N ALA A 732 7.29 -14.11 -22.22
CA ALA A 732 8.74 -13.99 -22.26
C ALA A 732 9.20 -12.92 -23.27
N ARG A 733 10.46 -12.47 -23.20
CA ARG A 733 11.01 -11.37 -24.03
C ARG A 733 10.09 -10.13 -24.06
N SER A 734 9.45 -9.87 -22.93
CA SER A 734 8.49 -8.78 -22.75
C SER A 734 9.22 -7.44 -22.61
N LEU A 735 8.75 -6.43 -23.35
CA LEU A 735 9.11 -5.03 -23.14
C LEU A 735 8.20 -4.41 -22.06
N PRO A 736 8.61 -3.31 -21.40
CA PRO A 736 7.77 -2.58 -20.43
C PRO A 736 6.35 -2.29 -20.96
N LEU A 737 6.24 -1.90 -22.23
CA LEU A 737 4.98 -1.62 -22.90
C LEU A 737 4.11 -2.85 -23.11
N ASP A 738 4.70 -4.04 -23.29
CA ASP A 738 3.93 -5.30 -23.40
C ASP A 738 3.27 -5.63 -22.05
N LYS A 739 4.01 -5.42 -20.94
CA LYS A 739 3.48 -5.58 -19.57
C LYS A 739 2.28 -4.67 -19.35
N HIS A 740 2.44 -3.39 -19.66
CA HIS A 740 1.37 -2.41 -19.58
C HIS A 740 0.16 -2.82 -20.43
N THR A 741 0.37 -3.20 -21.69
CA THR A 741 -0.71 -3.61 -22.62
C THR A 741 -1.49 -4.82 -22.10
N LEU A 742 -0.80 -5.82 -21.55
CA LEU A 742 -1.46 -6.98 -20.94
C LEU A 742 -2.35 -6.57 -19.76
N VAL A 743 -1.83 -5.69 -18.88
CA VAL A 743 -2.56 -5.18 -17.71
C VAL A 743 -3.78 -4.36 -18.15
N THR A 744 -3.62 -3.44 -19.10
CA THR A 744 -4.73 -2.63 -19.64
C THR A 744 -5.81 -3.51 -20.25
N ASN A 745 -5.46 -4.56 -21.00
CA ASN A 745 -6.46 -5.47 -21.59
C ASN A 745 -7.18 -6.32 -20.53
N LEU A 746 -6.47 -6.81 -19.51
CA LEU A 746 -7.10 -7.54 -18.39
C LEU A 746 -8.11 -6.66 -17.63
N ARG A 747 -7.76 -5.39 -17.37
CA ARG A 747 -8.65 -4.43 -16.70
C ARG A 747 -9.81 -3.99 -17.59
N GLY A 748 -9.53 -3.68 -18.86
CA GLY A 748 -10.47 -3.10 -19.81
C GLY A 748 -11.41 -4.11 -20.44
N MET A 749 -10.88 -5.16 -21.07
CA MET A 749 -11.66 -6.14 -21.83
C MET A 749 -12.32 -7.19 -20.95
N PHE A 750 -11.64 -7.62 -19.88
CA PHE A 750 -12.12 -8.70 -19.01
C PHE A 750 -12.68 -8.20 -17.67
N HIS A 751 -12.54 -6.89 -17.38
CA HIS A 751 -12.96 -6.29 -16.12
C HIS A 751 -12.40 -7.01 -14.87
N GLU A 752 -11.21 -7.63 -15.00
CA GLU A 752 -10.52 -8.26 -13.90
C GLU A 752 -9.88 -7.20 -12.99
N VAL A 753 -9.78 -7.51 -11.69
CA VAL A 753 -8.93 -6.75 -10.78
C VAL A 753 -7.52 -7.29 -10.88
N VAL A 754 -6.62 -6.46 -11.39
CA VAL A 754 -5.25 -6.86 -11.73
C VAL A 754 -4.28 -6.33 -10.69
N ALA A 755 -3.58 -7.25 -10.03
CA ALA A 755 -2.39 -6.94 -9.24
C ALA A 755 -1.14 -7.15 -10.09
N VAL A 756 -0.17 -6.25 -10.01
CA VAL A 756 1.13 -6.39 -10.67
C VAL A 756 2.22 -6.37 -9.62
N THR A 757 3.20 -7.27 -9.72
CA THR A 757 4.39 -7.26 -8.89
C THR A 757 5.62 -7.01 -9.73
N GLY A 758 6.53 -6.17 -9.25
CA GLY A 758 7.77 -5.84 -9.95
C GLY A 758 8.80 -5.18 -9.04
N ASP A 759 10.03 -5.14 -9.51
CA ASP A 759 11.19 -4.59 -8.79
C ASP A 759 11.96 -3.56 -9.65
N GLY A 760 11.92 -3.70 -10.97
CA GLY A 760 12.65 -2.85 -11.90
C GLY A 760 11.93 -1.55 -12.30
N THR A 761 12.70 -0.60 -12.81
CA THR A 761 12.19 0.62 -13.48
C THR A 761 11.27 0.28 -14.66
N ASN A 762 11.55 -0.86 -15.32
CA ASN A 762 10.76 -1.42 -16.40
C ASN A 762 9.32 -1.81 -16.00
N ASP A 763 9.07 -2.04 -14.71
CA ASP A 763 7.76 -2.44 -14.21
C ASP A 763 6.89 -1.25 -13.80
N ALA A 764 7.49 -0.06 -13.64
CA ALA A 764 6.82 1.14 -13.17
C ALA A 764 5.54 1.49 -13.96
N PRO A 765 5.51 1.42 -15.32
CA PRO A 765 4.29 1.69 -16.07
C PRO A 765 3.18 0.68 -15.76
N ALA A 766 3.52 -0.60 -15.65
CA ALA A 766 2.55 -1.66 -15.34
C ALA A 766 2.07 -1.61 -13.89
N LEU A 767 2.96 -1.31 -12.93
CA LEU A 767 2.64 -1.09 -11.51
C LEU A 767 1.67 0.10 -11.33
N HIS A 768 1.92 1.18 -12.07
CA HIS A 768 1.06 2.35 -12.03
C HIS A 768 -0.33 2.09 -12.64
N GLU A 769 -0.37 1.38 -13.78
CA GLU A 769 -1.62 1.05 -14.48
C GLU A 769 -2.44 -0.04 -13.77
N ALA A 770 -1.81 -0.94 -13.01
CA ALA A 770 -2.51 -1.97 -12.25
C ALA A 770 -3.45 -1.40 -11.19
N ASP A 771 -4.50 -2.16 -10.85
CA ASP A 771 -5.38 -1.79 -9.73
C ASP A 771 -4.66 -1.87 -8.38
N ILE A 772 -3.70 -2.80 -8.28
CA ILE A 772 -2.74 -2.88 -7.17
C ILE A 772 -1.33 -3.08 -7.75
N GLY A 773 -0.44 -2.11 -7.56
CA GLY A 773 1.00 -2.28 -7.76
C GLY A 773 1.68 -2.76 -6.49
N LEU A 774 2.50 -3.81 -6.57
CA LEU A 774 3.30 -4.35 -5.49
C LEU A 774 4.79 -4.27 -5.83
N ALA A 775 5.56 -3.52 -5.07
CA ALA A 775 7.00 -3.41 -5.24
C ALA A 775 7.76 -4.24 -4.21
N MET A 776 8.91 -4.79 -4.61
CA MET A 776 9.87 -5.39 -3.70
C MET A 776 10.57 -4.30 -2.86
N GLY A 777 10.74 -4.54 -1.57
CA GLY A 777 11.30 -3.58 -0.61
C GLY A 777 12.82 -3.54 -0.60
N ILE A 778 13.47 -4.69 -0.80
CA ILE A 778 14.93 -4.84 -0.77
C ILE A 778 15.50 -4.78 -2.19
N ALA A 779 15.05 -5.66 -3.08
CA ALA A 779 15.51 -5.72 -4.48
C ALA A 779 14.89 -4.64 -5.37
N GLY A 780 13.75 -4.06 -4.97
CA GLY A 780 13.05 -3.07 -5.78
C GLY A 780 13.76 -1.72 -5.85
N THR A 781 13.77 -1.16 -7.05
CA THR A 781 14.17 0.21 -7.34
C THR A 781 13.22 1.22 -6.69
N GLU A 782 13.71 2.41 -6.38
CA GLU A 782 12.85 3.46 -5.80
C GLU A 782 11.75 3.90 -6.78
N VAL A 783 12.02 3.83 -8.08
CA VAL A 783 11.00 4.06 -9.13
C VAL A 783 9.85 3.06 -9.02
N ALA A 784 10.16 1.77 -8.87
CA ALA A 784 9.13 0.73 -8.71
C ALA A 784 8.35 0.92 -7.41
N LYS A 785 9.03 1.21 -6.29
CA LYS A 785 8.39 1.48 -4.98
C LYS A 785 7.46 2.68 -5.03
N GLU A 786 7.86 3.74 -5.74
CA GLU A 786 7.06 4.96 -5.89
C GLU A 786 5.81 4.73 -6.76
N SER A 787 5.92 3.90 -7.80
CA SER A 787 4.78 3.53 -8.67
C SER A 787 3.86 2.47 -8.05
N ALA A 788 4.30 1.77 -7.00
CA ALA A 788 3.53 0.74 -6.32
C ALA A 788 2.68 1.27 -5.16
N ASP A 789 1.57 0.57 -4.92
CA ASP A 789 0.62 0.84 -3.84
C ASP A 789 0.96 0.10 -2.54
N VAL A 790 1.67 -1.04 -2.64
CA VAL A 790 2.15 -1.85 -1.52
C VAL A 790 3.63 -2.16 -1.72
N ILE A 791 4.44 -2.00 -0.67
CA ILE A 791 5.85 -2.40 -0.65
C ILE A 791 5.97 -3.66 0.21
N VAL A 792 6.53 -4.72 -0.37
CA VAL A 792 6.83 -5.99 0.31
C VAL A 792 8.24 -5.88 0.92
N LEU A 793 8.33 -5.57 2.22
CA LEU A 793 9.59 -5.20 2.89
C LEU A 793 10.61 -6.34 2.96
N ASP A 794 10.17 -7.59 2.86
CA ASP A 794 11.00 -8.80 2.94
C ASP A 794 11.22 -9.50 1.60
N ASP A 795 10.72 -8.92 0.50
CA ASP A 795 10.70 -9.50 -0.85
C ASP A 795 10.14 -10.93 -0.92
N ASN A 796 9.25 -11.29 0.00
CA ASN A 796 8.70 -12.64 0.05
C ASN A 796 7.33 -12.69 -0.65
N PHE A 797 7.19 -13.59 -1.62
CA PHE A 797 5.91 -13.78 -2.33
C PHE A 797 4.77 -14.24 -1.39
N THR A 798 5.09 -14.90 -0.27
CA THR A 798 4.08 -15.26 0.75
C THR A 798 3.44 -14.03 1.42
N THR A 799 4.16 -12.91 1.50
CA THR A 799 3.64 -11.65 2.02
C THR A 799 2.50 -11.12 1.16
N ILE A 800 2.55 -11.31 -0.16
CA ILE A 800 1.49 -10.93 -1.11
C ILE A 800 0.17 -11.67 -0.79
N ILE A 801 0.28 -12.93 -0.38
CA ILE A 801 -0.88 -13.72 0.06
C ILE A 801 -1.46 -13.15 1.35
N ASN A 802 -0.61 -12.74 2.29
CA ASN A 802 -1.08 -12.11 3.52
C ASN A 802 -1.84 -10.82 3.20
N VAL A 803 -1.37 -10.00 2.24
CA VAL A 803 -2.10 -8.81 1.76
C VAL A 803 -3.46 -9.20 1.19
N ALA A 804 -3.54 -10.21 0.33
CA ALA A 804 -4.82 -10.68 -0.21
C ALA A 804 -5.77 -11.21 0.88
N ARG A 805 -5.23 -11.95 1.86
CA ARG A 805 -5.99 -12.51 2.99
C ARG A 805 -6.58 -11.40 3.86
N TRP A 806 -5.78 -10.38 4.18
CA TRP A 806 -6.23 -9.20 4.92
C TRP A 806 -7.24 -8.37 4.13
N GLY A 807 -7.03 -8.17 2.83
CA GLY A 807 -7.98 -7.46 1.97
C GLY A 807 -9.36 -8.12 1.95
N ARG A 808 -9.40 -9.45 1.80
CA ARG A 808 -10.66 -10.24 1.89
C ARG A 808 -11.31 -10.13 3.26
N ALA A 809 -10.51 -10.15 4.33
CA ALA A 809 -11.02 -10.03 5.70
C ALA A 809 -11.62 -8.64 5.97
N VAL A 810 -10.96 -7.56 5.55
CA VAL A 810 -11.47 -6.18 5.67
C VAL A 810 -12.85 -6.07 5.01
N TYR A 811 -12.99 -6.52 3.77
CA TYR A 811 -14.27 -6.48 3.05
C TYR A 811 -15.37 -7.24 3.79
N ILE A 812 -15.08 -8.46 4.25
CA ILE A 812 -16.04 -9.31 4.97
C ILE A 812 -16.40 -8.74 6.34
N ASN A 813 -15.44 -8.19 7.08
CA ASN A 813 -15.68 -7.60 8.39
C ASN A 813 -16.59 -6.37 8.29
N ILE A 814 -16.44 -5.59 7.23
CA ILE A 814 -17.31 -4.44 6.96
C ILE A 814 -18.72 -4.92 6.59
N GLN A 815 -18.86 -6.02 5.83
CA GLN A 815 -20.18 -6.64 5.61
C GLN A 815 -20.84 -7.12 6.92
N LYS A 816 -20.09 -7.74 7.83
CA LYS A 816 -20.60 -8.16 9.16
C LYS A 816 -21.13 -6.95 9.95
N PHE A 817 -20.36 -5.86 9.98
CA PHE A 817 -20.74 -4.62 10.63
C PHE A 817 -22.01 -4.02 10.00
N VAL A 818 -22.07 -3.91 8.67
CA VAL A 818 -23.24 -3.38 7.97
C VAL A 818 -24.48 -4.24 8.23
N GLN A 819 -24.35 -5.57 8.27
CA GLN A 819 -25.46 -6.47 8.60
C GLN A 819 -26.05 -6.15 9.98
N PHE A 820 -25.17 -6.00 10.99
CA PHE A 820 -25.56 -5.64 12.34
C PHE A 820 -26.26 -4.26 12.37
N GLN A 821 -25.59 -3.24 11.83
CA GLN A 821 -26.06 -1.85 11.84
C GLN A 821 -27.41 -1.69 11.12
N LEU A 822 -27.58 -2.30 9.96
CA LEU A 822 -28.85 -2.26 9.21
C LEU A 822 -30.00 -2.91 9.97
N THR A 823 -29.74 -4.00 10.69
CA THR A 823 -30.77 -4.67 11.51
C THR A 823 -31.25 -3.73 12.61
N VAL A 824 -30.32 -3.08 13.33
CA VAL A 824 -30.68 -2.13 14.39
C VAL A 824 -31.47 -0.94 13.83
N ASN A 825 -31.03 -0.39 12.69
CA ASN A 825 -31.70 0.73 12.02
C ASN A 825 -33.14 0.41 11.63
N ILE A 826 -33.37 -0.74 10.98
CA ILE A 826 -34.72 -1.13 10.54
C ILE A 826 -35.65 -1.26 11.76
N VAL A 827 -35.19 -1.92 12.82
CA VAL A 827 -36.01 -2.14 14.02
C VAL A 827 -36.28 -0.83 14.74
N ALA A 828 -35.25 0.00 14.97
CA ALA A 828 -35.41 1.30 15.63
C ALA A 828 -36.38 2.23 14.88
N LEU A 829 -36.29 2.27 13.55
CA LEU A 829 -37.17 3.10 12.72
C LEU A 829 -38.61 2.62 12.77
N VAL A 830 -38.84 1.31 12.56
CA VAL A 830 -40.19 0.74 12.48
C VAL A 830 -40.87 0.77 13.86
N VAL A 831 -40.17 0.44 14.94
CA VAL A 831 -40.75 0.48 16.30
C VAL A 831 -41.21 1.90 16.67
N ASN A 832 -40.35 2.89 16.45
CA ASN A 832 -40.70 4.28 16.77
C ASN A 832 -41.85 4.80 15.91
N PHE A 833 -41.84 4.50 14.60
CA PHE A 833 -42.92 4.90 13.69
C PHE A 833 -44.26 4.24 14.06
N VAL A 834 -44.28 2.91 14.21
CA VAL A 834 -45.50 2.15 14.52
C VAL A 834 -46.09 2.58 15.86
N SER A 835 -45.24 2.78 16.87
CA SER A 835 -45.70 3.29 18.17
C SER A 835 -46.27 4.70 18.06
N ALA A 836 -45.56 5.62 17.40
CA ALA A 836 -46.03 7.00 17.25
C ALA A 836 -47.39 7.06 16.53
N CYS A 837 -47.61 6.20 15.52
CA CYS A 837 -48.89 6.09 14.84
C CYS A 837 -50.01 5.58 15.76
N ILE A 838 -49.75 4.54 16.55
CA ILE A 838 -50.80 3.85 17.33
C ILE A 838 -51.02 4.50 18.70
N THR A 839 -49.96 4.63 19.51
CA THR A 839 -50.06 5.12 20.89
C THR A 839 -49.98 6.63 21.00
N GLY A 840 -49.45 7.31 19.97
CA GLY A 840 -49.25 8.77 19.98
C GLY A 840 -47.98 9.22 20.70
N SER A 841 -47.16 8.27 21.16
CA SER A 841 -45.88 8.51 21.83
C SER A 841 -44.82 7.53 21.31
N ALA A 842 -43.57 7.98 21.22
CA ALA A 842 -42.45 7.07 20.96
C ALA A 842 -42.11 6.29 22.25
N PRO A 843 -41.82 4.98 22.17
CA PRO A 843 -41.54 4.14 23.32
C PRO A 843 -40.10 4.33 23.81
N LEU A 844 -39.22 4.82 22.94
CA LEU A 844 -37.82 5.10 23.21
C LEU A 844 -37.58 6.60 23.22
N THR A 845 -36.90 7.10 24.25
CA THR A 845 -36.56 8.52 24.38
C THR A 845 -35.37 8.92 23.52
N ALA A 846 -35.15 10.23 23.35
CA ALA A 846 -34.01 10.74 22.59
C ALA A 846 -32.66 10.25 23.14
N VAL A 847 -32.49 10.26 24.47
CA VAL A 847 -31.27 9.80 25.15
C VAL A 847 -31.03 8.30 24.94
N GLN A 848 -32.09 7.49 25.04
CA GLN A 848 -32.03 6.04 24.81
C GLN A 848 -31.63 5.70 23.37
N LEU A 849 -32.17 6.43 22.40
CA LEU A 849 -31.85 6.25 20.99
C LEU A 849 -30.42 6.69 20.65
N LEU A 850 -29.91 7.75 21.29
CA LEU A 850 -28.49 8.14 21.16
C LEU A 850 -27.54 7.09 21.75
N TRP A 851 -27.91 6.46 22.87
CA TRP A 851 -27.14 5.33 23.42
C TRP A 851 -27.12 4.14 22.46
N VAL A 852 -28.27 3.77 21.89
CA VAL A 852 -28.35 2.71 20.88
C VAL A 852 -27.51 3.07 19.65
N ASN A 853 -27.57 4.31 19.18
CA ASN A 853 -26.73 4.80 18.08
C ASN A 853 -25.24 4.55 18.39
N MET A 854 -24.78 4.89 19.60
CA MET A 854 -23.38 4.66 19.97
C MET A 854 -22.99 3.18 19.99
N ILE A 855 -23.89 2.29 20.44
CA ILE A 855 -23.68 0.83 20.40
C ILE A 855 -23.55 0.37 18.95
N MET A 856 -24.50 0.73 18.09
CA MET A 856 -24.56 0.19 16.73
C MET A 856 -23.53 0.79 15.78
N ASP A 857 -23.09 2.03 16.01
CA ASP A 857 -22.15 2.74 15.15
C ASP A 857 -20.72 2.60 15.66
N THR A 858 -20.36 3.29 16.74
CA THR A 858 -18.94 3.40 17.14
C THR A 858 -18.43 2.12 17.79
N LEU A 859 -19.18 1.56 18.75
CA LEU A 859 -18.78 0.35 19.46
C LEU A 859 -18.88 -0.88 18.55
N GLY A 860 -19.98 -1.02 17.81
CA GLY A 860 -20.18 -2.10 16.84
C GLY A 860 -19.15 -2.10 15.71
N ALA A 861 -18.76 -0.92 15.21
CA ALA A 861 -17.68 -0.81 14.22
C ALA A 861 -16.35 -1.28 14.80
N LEU A 862 -15.99 -0.84 16.01
CA LEU A 862 -14.75 -1.25 16.66
C LEU A 862 -14.72 -2.76 16.96
N ALA A 863 -15.86 -3.36 17.29
CA ALA A 863 -15.98 -4.78 17.62
C ALA A 863 -15.94 -5.70 16.39
N LEU A 864 -16.75 -5.40 15.37
CA LEU A 864 -16.93 -6.28 14.20
C LEU A 864 -15.93 -5.98 13.08
N ALA A 865 -15.45 -4.74 12.93
CA ALA A 865 -14.59 -4.37 11.82
C ALA A 865 -13.10 -4.73 12.03
N THR A 866 -12.70 -5.10 13.26
CA THR A 866 -11.29 -5.35 13.67
C THR A 866 -10.93 -6.83 13.82
N GLU A 867 -11.75 -7.74 13.30
CA GLU A 867 -11.53 -9.18 13.42
C GLU A 867 -10.36 -9.67 12.53
N PRO A 868 -9.45 -10.53 13.04
CA PRO A 868 -8.35 -11.05 12.23
C PRO A 868 -8.84 -12.03 11.13
N PRO A 869 -8.07 -12.21 10.05
CA PRO A 869 -8.40 -13.15 8.98
C PRO A 869 -8.37 -14.61 9.45
N ASN A 870 -9.26 -15.43 8.90
CA ASN A 870 -9.27 -16.89 9.06
C ASN A 870 -8.67 -17.60 7.83
N ASP A 871 -8.17 -18.82 7.98
CA ASP A 871 -7.57 -19.59 6.85
C ASP A 871 -8.57 -19.90 5.73
N ASP A 872 -9.86 -19.95 6.04
CA ASP A 872 -10.93 -20.13 5.06
C ASP A 872 -11.05 -18.96 4.06
N MET A 873 -10.42 -17.81 4.32
CA MET A 873 -10.43 -16.66 3.40
C MET A 873 -9.76 -16.99 2.07
N MET A 874 -8.76 -17.88 2.06
CA MET A 874 -8.05 -18.30 0.85
C MET A 874 -8.72 -19.47 0.12
N LYS A 875 -9.84 -20.00 0.63
CA LYS A 875 -10.63 -21.04 -0.06
C LYS A 875 -11.79 -20.46 -0.88
N ARG A 876 -12.05 -19.16 -0.72
CA ARG A 876 -13.13 -18.46 -1.42
C ARG A 876 -12.61 -17.87 -2.73
N PRO A 877 -13.45 -17.79 -3.78
CA PRO A 877 -13.10 -17.05 -4.98
C PRO A 877 -13.02 -15.53 -4.69
N PRO A 878 -12.33 -14.74 -5.54
CA PRO A 878 -12.30 -13.28 -5.44
C PRO A 878 -13.70 -12.67 -5.65
N VAL A 879 -13.99 -11.58 -4.94
CA VAL A 879 -15.24 -10.81 -5.11
C VAL A 879 -15.16 -9.98 -6.38
N ARG A 880 -16.11 -10.17 -7.32
CA ARG A 880 -16.14 -9.42 -8.59
C ARG A 880 -16.59 -7.97 -8.37
N ARG A 881 -16.12 -7.05 -9.21
CA ARG A 881 -16.45 -5.60 -9.09
C ARG A 881 -17.95 -5.31 -9.12
N GLY A 882 -18.69 -6.03 -9.98
CA GLY A 882 -20.13 -5.87 -10.17
C GLY A 882 -21.00 -6.61 -9.13
N GLU A 883 -20.42 -7.33 -8.17
CA GLU A 883 -21.20 -7.99 -7.13
C GLU A 883 -21.78 -6.99 -6.14
N ASN A 884 -23.00 -7.28 -5.71
CA ASN A 884 -23.72 -6.46 -4.75
C ASN A 884 -23.05 -6.52 -3.38
N PHE A 885 -22.77 -5.35 -2.79
CA PHE A 885 -22.17 -5.25 -1.47
C PHE A 885 -23.04 -5.91 -0.38
N ILE A 886 -24.36 -5.71 -0.43
CA ILE A 886 -25.31 -6.40 0.45
C ILE A 886 -25.79 -7.66 -0.25
N THR A 887 -25.29 -8.81 0.18
CA THR A 887 -25.61 -10.11 -0.44
C THR A 887 -27.02 -10.59 -0.06
N LYS A 888 -27.59 -11.51 -0.85
CA LYS A 888 -28.88 -12.17 -0.53
C LYS A 888 -28.84 -12.87 0.84
N VAL A 889 -27.68 -13.38 1.24
CA VAL A 889 -27.45 -14.00 2.56
C VAL A 889 -27.56 -12.96 3.68
N MET A 890 -26.97 -11.77 3.49
CA MET A 890 -27.12 -10.67 4.45
C MET A 890 -28.58 -10.25 4.58
N TRP A 891 -29.32 -10.11 3.49
CA TRP A 891 -30.74 -9.75 3.52
C TRP A 891 -31.61 -10.75 4.27
N ARG A 892 -31.37 -12.06 4.09
CA ARG A 892 -32.03 -13.10 4.88
C ARG A 892 -31.82 -12.88 6.38
N ASN A 893 -30.56 -12.63 6.79
CA ASN A 893 -30.22 -12.42 8.20
C ASN A 893 -30.83 -11.12 8.74
N ILE A 894 -30.71 -10.01 7.99
CA ILE A 894 -31.23 -8.69 8.36
C ILE A 894 -32.75 -8.74 8.54
N ILE A 895 -33.49 -9.24 7.55
CA ILE A 895 -34.96 -9.28 7.58
C ILE A 895 -35.43 -10.24 8.67
N GLY A 896 -34.82 -11.42 8.78
CA GLY A 896 -35.22 -12.41 9.77
C GLY A 896 -35.02 -11.94 11.21
N GLN A 897 -33.86 -11.35 11.52
CA GLN A 897 -33.61 -10.76 12.84
C GLN A 897 -34.48 -9.54 13.11
N SER A 898 -34.67 -8.67 12.11
CA SER A 898 -35.55 -7.51 12.25
C SER A 898 -36.99 -7.94 12.54
N LEU A 899 -37.51 -8.93 11.83
CA LEU A 899 -38.87 -9.44 12.04
C LEU A 899 -39.04 -10.02 13.46
N TYR A 900 -38.07 -10.80 13.94
CA TYR A 900 -38.07 -11.31 15.30
C TYR A 900 -38.14 -10.18 16.34
N GLN A 901 -37.23 -9.20 16.23
CA GLN A 901 -37.18 -8.08 17.16
C GLN A 901 -38.46 -7.24 17.10
N LEU A 902 -39.03 -7.01 15.91
CA LEU A 902 -40.30 -6.29 15.75
C LEU A 902 -41.47 -7.01 16.42
N VAL A 903 -41.54 -8.34 16.31
CA VAL A 903 -42.58 -9.14 16.97
C VAL A 903 -42.44 -9.08 18.48
N VAL A 904 -41.22 -9.25 19.01
CA VAL A 904 -40.97 -9.23 20.45
C VAL A 904 -41.25 -7.85 21.06
N LEU A 905 -40.71 -6.80 20.45
CA LEU A 905 -40.91 -5.43 20.94
C LEU A 905 -42.37 -4.98 20.75
N GLY A 906 -43.01 -5.37 19.64
CA GLY A 906 -44.44 -5.13 19.43
C GLY A 906 -45.31 -5.84 20.46
N ALA A 907 -45.01 -7.10 20.81
CA ALA A 907 -45.72 -7.84 21.83
C ALA A 907 -45.58 -7.19 23.21
N LEU A 908 -44.37 -6.73 23.58
CA LEU A 908 -44.16 -5.97 24.82
C LEU A 908 -44.88 -4.61 24.81
N MET A 909 -44.90 -3.94 23.66
CA MET A 909 -45.50 -2.61 23.51
C MET A 909 -47.03 -2.62 23.58
N PHE A 910 -47.69 -3.59 22.95
CA PHE A 910 -49.16 -3.68 22.91
C PHE A 910 -49.76 -4.59 23.99
N GLY A 911 -49.01 -5.61 24.42
CA GLY A 911 -49.49 -6.64 25.33
C GLY A 911 -48.74 -6.71 26.67
N GLY A 912 -47.73 -5.88 26.90
CA GLY A 912 -46.86 -5.97 28.08
C GLY A 912 -47.58 -5.93 29.42
N GLU A 913 -48.59 -5.06 29.57
CA GLU A 913 -49.37 -4.94 30.81
C GLU A 913 -50.12 -6.24 31.16
N GLN A 914 -50.72 -6.88 30.15
CA GLN A 914 -51.47 -8.12 30.31
C GLN A 914 -50.55 -9.35 30.42
N LEU A 915 -49.46 -9.37 29.65
CA LEU A 915 -48.53 -10.51 29.57
C LEU A 915 -47.70 -10.66 30.85
N LEU A 916 -47.30 -9.53 31.47
CA LEU A 916 -46.45 -9.51 32.67
C LEU A 916 -47.23 -9.23 33.97
N ASN A 917 -48.56 -9.06 33.87
CA ASN A 917 -49.47 -8.81 34.99
C ASN A 917 -49.03 -7.64 35.90
N ILE A 918 -48.49 -6.58 35.30
CA ILE A 918 -48.02 -5.38 36.00
C ILE A 918 -49.20 -4.43 36.15
N LYS A 919 -49.64 -4.19 37.39
CA LYS A 919 -50.75 -3.28 37.72
C LYS A 919 -50.25 -2.14 38.60
N GLY A 920 -50.48 -0.90 38.19
CA GLY A 920 -50.12 0.30 38.95
C GLY A 920 -49.91 1.53 38.06
N ASP A 921 -49.87 2.72 38.67
CA ASP A 921 -49.69 4.00 37.95
C ASP A 921 -48.31 4.11 37.26
N ASP A 922 -47.28 3.40 37.77
CA ASP A 922 -45.94 3.35 37.18
C ASP A 922 -45.76 2.29 36.07
N SER A 923 -46.81 1.52 35.76
CA SER A 923 -46.74 0.36 34.84
C SER A 923 -46.15 0.72 33.47
N LYS A 924 -46.56 1.87 32.91
CA LYS A 924 -46.12 2.33 31.57
C LYS A 924 -44.62 2.67 31.54
N SER A 925 -44.09 3.24 32.63
CA SER A 925 -42.66 3.59 32.73
C SER A 925 -41.78 2.34 32.87
N VAL A 926 -42.24 1.37 33.65
CA VAL A 926 -41.57 0.07 33.80
C VAL A 926 -41.56 -0.69 32.47
N ILE A 927 -42.67 -0.70 31.73
CA ILE A 927 -42.76 -1.35 30.42
C ILE A 927 -41.85 -0.67 29.39
N ASN A 928 -41.83 0.66 29.33
CA ASN A 928 -40.91 1.38 28.43
C ASN A 928 -39.44 1.08 28.76
N THR A 929 -39.09 0.99 30.05
CA THR A 929 -37.74 0.59 30.48
C THR A 929 -37.42 -0.86 30.09
N LEU A 930 -38.39 -1.76 30.21
CA LEU A 930 -38.24 -3.16 29.77
C LEU A 930 -38.09 -3.29 28.25
N ILE A 931 -38.84 -2.51 27.48
CA ILE A 931 -38.72 -2.44 26.01
C ILE A 931 -37.33 -1.97 25.62
N PHE A 932 -36.85 -0.87 26.25
CA PHE A 932 -35.50 -0.37 26.04
C PHE A 932 -34.43 -1.41 26.39
N ASN A 933 -34.54 -2.06 27.57
CA ASN A 933 -33.55 -3.05 27.98
C ASN A 933 -33.55 -4.29 27.07
N SER A 934 -34.73 -4.80 26.74
CA SER A 934 -34.89 -5.94 25.84
C SER A 934 -34.35 -5.62 24.43
N PHE A 935 -34.54 -4.38 23.96
CA PHE A 935 -33.99 -3.93 22.68
C PHE A 935 -32.45 -3.91 22.70
N VAL A 936 -31.82 -3.39 23.76
CA VAL A 936 -30.35 -3.40 23.89
C VAL A 936 -29.79 -4.81 23.95
N PHE A 937 -30.38 -5.71 24.75
CA PHE A 937 -29.93 -7.11 24.79
C PHE A 937 -30.14 -7.84 23.45
N CYS A 938 -31.24 -7.60 22.75
CA CYS A 938 -31.42 -8.08 21.39
C CYS A 938 -30.27 -7.63 20.47
N GLN A 939 -29.76 -6.40 20.63
CA GLN A 939 -28.58 -5.96 19.85
C GLN A 939 -27.29 -6.64 20.29
N VAL A 940 -27.03 -6.78 21.59
CA VAL A 940 -25.82 -7.48 22.08
C VAL A 940 -25.76 -8.92 21.54
N PHE A 941 -26.87 -9.66 21.57
CA PHE A 941 -26.91 -11.02 21.02
C PHE A 941 -26.90 -11.05 19.48
N ASN A 942 -27.52 -10.06 18.82
CA ASN A 942 -27.46 -9.94 17.38
C ASN A 942 -26.06 -9.56 16.86
N GLU A 943 -25.27 -8.82 17.65
CA GLU A 943 -23.87 -8.51 17.38
C GLU A 943 -23.03 -9.79 17.32
N ILE A 944 -23.23 -10.71 18.29
CA ILE A 944 -22.61 -12.05 18.29
C ILE A 944 -23.03 -12.85 17.06
N ASN A 945 -24.33 -12.85 16.72
CA ASN A 945 -24.82 -13.53 15.51
C ASN A 945 -24.20 -13.01 14.22
N SER A 946 -23.93 -11.70 14.17
CA SER A 946 -23.43 -11.00 12.98
C SER A 946 -21.94 -11.24 12.72
N ARG A 947 -21.19 -11.83 13.67
CA ARG A 947 -19.79 -12.27 13.42
C ARG A 947 -19.66 -13.30 12.31
N GLU A 948 -20.69 -14.13 12.09
CA GLU A 948 -20.67 -15.15 11.04
C GLU A 948 -21.95 -15.06 10.20
N MET A 949 -21.81 -14.79 8.89
CA MET A 949 -22.97 -14.60 8.01
C MET A 949 -23.65 -15.93 7.61
N GLN A 950 -22.86 -16.98 7.38
CA GLN A 950 -23.34 -18.28 6.87
C GLN A 950 -23.23 -19.41 7.89
N LYS A 951 -22.12 -19.47 8.64
CA LYS A 951 -21.85 -20.58 9.57
C LYS A 951 -22.72 -20.48 10.81
N ILE A 952 -23.25 -21.63 11.25
CA ILE A 952 -24.09 -21.75 12.45
C ILE A 952 -23.25 -21.46 13.71
N ASN A 953 -22.01 -21.98 13.77
CA ASN A 953 -21.15 -21.78 14.92
C ASN A 953 -20.56 -20.35 14.96
N VAL A 954 -21.21 -19.47 15.73
CA VAL A 954 -20.82 -18.06 15.94
C VAL A 954 -19.75 -17.88 17.04
N PHE A 955 -19.57 -18.88 17.90
CA PHE A 955 -18.66 -18.81 19.05
C PHE A 955 -17.21 -19.17 18.69
N ARG A 956 -16.99 -19.80 17.54
CA ARG A 956 -15.65 -20.16 17.06
C ARG A 956 -14.78 -18.90 16.95
N GLY A 957 -13.61 -18.92 17.59
CA GLY A 957 -12.68 -17.80 17.56
C GLY A 957 -13.21 -16.50 18.20
N MET A 958 -14.24 -16.56 19.06
CA MET A 958 -14.71 -15.38 19.81
C MET A 958 -13.72 -14.97 20.88
N PHE A 959 -13.19 -15.94 21.63
CA PHE A 959 -12.24 -15.70 22.72
C PHE A 959 -10.83 -15.31 22.26
N SER A 960 -10.50 -15.47 20.97
CA SER A 960 -9.23 -14.98 20.43
C SER A 960 -9.25 -13.46 20.17
N ASN A 961 -10.42 -12.84 20.04
CA ASN A 961 -10.54 -11.39 19.88
C ASN A 961 -10.92 -10.71 21.20
N TRP A 962 -9.90 -10.31 21.96
CA TRP A 962 -10.10 -9.65 23.27
C TRP A 962 -10.89 -8.32 23.16
N LEU A 963 -10.79 -7.64 22.02
CA LEU A 963 -11.40 -6.33 21.81
C LEU A 963 -12.91 -6.47 21.68
N PHE A 964 -13.36 -7.49 20.94
CA PHE A 964 -14.78 -7.83 20.80
C PHE A 964 -15.43 -8.13 22.16
N ILE A 965 -14.78 -8.98 22.97
CA ILE A 965 -15.30 -9.34 24.31
C ILE A 965 -15.29 -8.11 25.23
N GLY A 966 -14.23 -7.30 25.18
CA GLY A 966 -14.14 -6.07 25.95
C GLY A 966 -15.29 -5.11 25.65
N ILE A 967 -15.66 -4.95 24.37
CA ILE A 967 -16.77 -4.07 23.97
C ILE A 967 -18.10 -4.61 24.45
N ILE A 968 -18.39 -5.90 24.29
CA ILE A 968 -19.63 -6.50 24.80
C ILE A 968 -19.72 -6.32 26.33
N ALA A 969 -18.62 -6.57 27.06
CA ALA A 969 -18.60 -6.42 28.51
C ALA A 969 -18.87 -4.95 28.94
N VAL A 970 -18.26 -3.99 28.25
CA VAL A 970 -18.49 -2.56 28.49
C VAL A 970 -19.95 -2.17 28.18
N THR A 971 -20.52 -2.64 27.08
CA THR A 971 -21.91 -2.37 26.70
C THR A 971 -22.89 -2.90 27.75
N VAL A 972 -22.71 -4.15 28.20
CA VAL A 972 -23.57 -4.75 29.23
C VAL A 972 -23.40 -4.04 30.57
N ALA A 973 -22.16 -3.74 30.99
CA ALA A 973 -21.90 -3.04 32.24
C ALA A 973 -22.53 -1.63 32.24
N PHE A 974 -22.39 -0.89 31.15
CA PHE A 974 -22.96 0.45 31.03
C PHE A 974 -24.49 0.41 30.96
N GLN A 975 -25.08 -0.62 30.34
CA GLN A 975 -26.53 -0.82 30.34
C GLN A 975 -27.09 -1.03 31.75
N VAL A 976 -26.39 -1.79 32.60
CA VAL A 976 -26.74 -1.94 34.02
C VAL A 976 -26.66 -0.59 34.74
N VAL A 977 -25.61 0.20 34.47
CA VAL A 977 -25.47 1.53 35.06
C VAL A 977 -26.60 2.47 34.65
N ILE A 978 -27.00 2.44 33.38
CA ILE A 978 -28.09 3.28 32.85
C ILE A 978 -29.41 2.98 33.56
N ILE A 979 -29.75 1.69 33.70
CA ILE A 979 -31.06 1.28 34.23
C ILE A 979 -31.14 1.49 35.74
N GLU A 980 -30.10 1.13 36.50
CA GLU A 980 -30.15 1.13 37.96
C GLU A 980 -29.81 2.51 38.57
N PHE A 981 -28.90 3.28 37.95
CA PHE A 981 -28.34 4.47 38.58
C PHE A 981 -28.63 5.78 37.83
N LEU A 982 -28.94 5.74 36.52
CA LEU A 982 -29.15 6.95 35.70
C LEU A 982 -30.62 7.17 35.30
N GLY A 983 -31.57 6.71 36.12
CA GLY A 983 -33.00 6.77 35.84
C GLY A 983 -33.54 8.17 35.49
N THR A 984 -33.09 9.20 36.20
CA THR A 984 -33.49 10.60 35.95
C THR A 984 -32.94 11.16 34.64
N PHE A 985 -31.81 10.64 34.17
CA PHE A 985 -31.16 11.09 32.93
C PHE A 985 -31.69 10.33 31.71
N ALA A 986 -31.87 9.01 31.83
CA ALA A 986 -32.28 8.15 30.73
C ALA A 986 -33.80 7.92 30.65
N SER A 987 -34.58 8.51 31.58
CA SER A 987 -36.02 8.24 31.75
C SER A 987 -36.30 6.74 31.95
N THR A 988 -35.53 6.10 32.83
CA THR A 988 -35.65 4.67 33.16
C THR A 988 -36.00 4.46 34.62
N VAL A 989 -36.63 3.32 34.92
CA VAL A 989 -36.97 2.89 36.28
C VAL A 989 -36.16 1.63 36.63
N PRO A 990 -35.60 1.50 37.84
CA PRO A 990 -34.88 0.30 38.27
C PRO A 990 -35.73 -0.96 38.04
N LEU A 991 -35.15 -1.96 37.38
CA LEU A 991 -35.86 -3.18 37.02
C LEU A 991 -35.65 -4.27 38.08
N ASN A 992 -36.70 -5.02 38.38
CA ASN A 992 -36.57 -6.20 39.22
C ASN A 992 -35.72 -7.28 38.51
N TRP A 993 -35.03 -8.13 39.27
CA TRP A 993 -34.18 -9.22 38.74
C TRP A 993 -34.96 -10.16 37.81
N GLN A 994 -36.27 -10.36 38.03
CA GLN A 994 -37.14 -11.13 37.15
C GLN A 994 -37.29 -10.48 35.77
N LEU A 995 -37.48 -9.16 35.72
CA LEU A 995 -37.60 -8.40 34.48
C LEU A 995 -36.26 -8.33 33.74
N TRP A 996 -35.15 -8.26 34.48
CA TRP A 996 -33.81 -8.44 33.92
C TRP A 996 -33.66 -9.80 33.24
N LEU A 997 -34.02 -10.91 33.92
CA LEU A 997 -33.97 -12.24 33.31
C LEU A 997 -34.86 -12.37 32.07
N VAL A 998 -36.06 -11.77 32.10
CA VAL A 998 -36.94 -11.74 30.92
C VAL A 998 -36.26 -11.01 29.76
N SER A 999 -35.69 -9.83 30.00
CA SER A 999 -35.02 -9.05 28.95
C SER A 999 -33.80 -9.76 28.35
N VAL A 1000 -32.97 -10.39 29.18
CA VAL A 1000 -31.81 -11.19 28.74
C VAL A 1000 -32.27 -12.45 28.01
N GLY A 1001 -33.33 -13.11 28.51
CA GLY A 1001 -33.93 -14.28 27.88
C GLY A 1001 -34.46 -13.97 26.48
N LEU A 1002 -35.23 -12.89 26.33
CA LEU A 1002 -35.71 -12.40 25.04
C LEU A 1002 -34.55 -12.04 24.10
N GLY A 1003 -33.49 -11.43 24.62
CA GLY A 1003 -32.27 -11.20 23.85
C GLY A 1003 -31.64 -12.51 23.35
N SER A 1004 -31.49 -13.50 24.23
CA SER A 1004 -30.80 -14.76 23.94
C SER A 1004 -31.48 -15.58 22.85
N ILE A 1005 -32.81 -15.49 22.73
CA ILE A 1005 -33.58 -16.15 21.66
C ILE A 1005 -33.16 -15.63 20.27
N SER A 1006 -32.67 -14.38 20.15
CA SER A 1006 -32.09 -13.87 18.90
C SER A 1006 -30.97 -14.78 18.38
N LEU A 1007 -30.15 -15.39 19.25
CA LEU A 1007 -29.13 -16.38 18.86
C LEU A 1007 -29.74 -17.61 18.19
N ILE A 1008 -30.80 -18.15 18.78
CA ILE A 1008 -31.50 -19.34 18.27
C ILE A 1008 -32.14 -19.02 16.91
N VAL A 1009 -32.83 -17.88 16.81
CA VAL A 1009 -33.40 -17.41 15.54
C VAL A 1009 -32.31 -17.24 14.49
N GLY A 1010 -31.16 -16.68 14.86
CA GLY A 1010 -30.01 -16.54 13.98
C GLY A 1010 -29.50 -17.88 13.44
N ALA A 1011 -29.43 -18.91 14.30
CA ALA A 1011 -29.07 -20.27 13.89
C ALA A 1011 -30.10 -20.86 12.92
N ILE A 1012 -31.41 -20.71 13.20
CA ILE A 1012 -32.49 -21.19 12.33
C ILE A 1012 -32.45 -20.51 10.96
N LEU A 1013 -32.28 -19.19 10.92
CA LEU A 1013 -32.19 -18.42 9.67
C LEU A 1013 -31.02 -18.90 8.80
N LYS A 1014 -29.90 -19.28 9.43
CA LYS A 1014 -28.73 -19.79 8.71
C LYS A 1014 -28.96 -21.13 8.03
N CYS A 1015 -29.87 -21.96 8.55
CA CYS A 1015 -30.27 -23.22 7.93
C CYS A 1015 -31.13 -23.05 6.66
N ILE A 1016 -31.70 -21.86 6.42
CA ILE A 1016 -32.49 -21.59 5.23
C ILE A 1016 -31.53 -21.38 4.03
N PRO A 1017 -31.52 -22.27 3.02
CA PRO A 1017 -30.62 -22.13 1.89
C PRO A 1017 -31.02 -20.93 1.03
N VAL A 1018 -30.03 -20.14 0.64
CA VAL A 1018 -30.19 -19.02 -0.30
C VAL A 1018 -29.55 -19.45 -1.60
N LYS A 1019 -30.30 -19.43 -2.71
CA LYS A 1019 -29.71 -19.64 -4.04
C LYS A 1019 -28.66 -18.56 -4.29
N SER A 1020 -27.39 -18.96 -4.30
CA SER A 1020 -26.32 -18.16 -4.91
C SER A 1020 -26.64 -18.04 -6.40
N ASP A 1021 -26.43 -16.87 -6.99
CA ASP A 1021 -26.51 -16.71 -8.44
C ASP A 1021 -25.38 -17.52 -9.08
N GLU A 1022 -25.63 -18.81 -9.31
CA GLU A 1022 -24.88 -19.60 -10.26
C GLU A 1022 -25.25 -19.08 -11.64
N ASN A 1023 -24.46 -18.14 -12.16
CA ASN A 1023 -24.38 -18.01 -13.60
C ASN A 1023 -23.45 -19.14 -14.10
N PRO A 1024 -23.96 -20.07 -14.93
CA PRO A 1024 -23.21 -21.18 -15.46
C PRO A 1024 -22.34 -20.67 -16.61
N SER A 1025 -21.16 -20.16 -16.28
CA SER A 1025 -19.99 -20.10 -17.17
C SER A 1025 -18.88 -19.37 -16.43
N SER A 1026 -17.98 -20.14 -15.81
CA SER A 1026 -16.61 -19.65 -15.72
C SER A 1026 -16.09 -19.58 -17.17
N PRO A 1027 -15.49 -18.47 -17.63
CA PRO A 1027 -14.67 -18.50 -18.85
C PRO A 1027 -13.49 -19.48 -18.72
N ASN A 1028 -13.24 -19.94 -17.48
CA ASN A 1028 -12.04 -20.64 -17.06
C ASN A 1028 -12.24 -22.15 -16.84
N GLY A 1029 -13.38 -22.75 -17.22
CA GLY A 1029 -13.57 -24.21 -17.22
C GLY A 1029 -13.54 -24.91 -15.84
N TYR A 1030 -13.30 -24.20 -14.75
CA TYR A 1030 -13.38 -24.78 -13.41
C TYR A 1030 -14.82 -24.72 -12.88
N LEU A 1031 -15.36 -25.90 -12.56
CA LEU A 1031 -16.52 -26.05 -11.69
C LEU A 1031 -16.08 -25.73 -10.25
N PRO A 1032 -16.80 -24.91 -9.48
CA PRO A 1032 -16.62 -24.88 -8.04
C PRO A 1032 -16.83 -26.30 -7.51
N LEU A 1033 -15.89 -26.81 -6.71
CA LEU A 1033 -16.07 -28.08 -6.01
C LEU A 1033 -17.42 -28.04 -5.29
N SER A 1034 -18.25 -29.05 -5.55
CA SER A 1034 -19.51 -29.22 -4.83
C SER A 1034 -19.19 -29.19 -3.34
N SER A 1035 -19.86 -28.32 -2.61
CA SER A 1035 -19.87 -28.40 -1.15
C SER A 1035 -20.58 -29.70 -0.77
N GLY A 1036 -19.80 -30.77 -0.65
CA GLY A 1036 -20.23 -32.01 -0.02
C GLY A 1036 -20.49 -31.80 1.48
N PRO A 1037 -21.32 -32.65 2.10
CA PRO A 1037 -21.84 -32.40 3.43
C PRO A 1037 -20.89 -32.93 4.50
N ASP A 1038 -20.27 -32.04 5.26
CA ASP A 1038 -19.66 -32.43 6.53
C ASP A 1038 -20.69 -32.28 7.65
N ASN A 1039 -21.63 -33.22 7.67
CA ASN A 1039 -22.29 -33.69 8.89
C ASN A 1039 -21.55 -34.94 9.34
N ILE A 1040 -20.64 -34.80 10.33
CA ILE A 1040 -20.55 -35.66 11.53
C ILE A 1040 -20.16 -34.74 12.69
#